data_AF-A0A409Y1E9-F1
#
_entry.id   AF-A0A409Y1E9-F1
#
_cell.length_a   1.000
_cell.length_b   1.000
_cell.length_c   1.000
_cell.angle_alpha   90.00
_cell.angle_beta   90.00
_cell.angle_gamma   90.00
#
_symmetry.space_group_name_H-M   'P 1'
#
loop_
_entity.id
_entity.type
_entity.pdbx_description
1 polymer ?
#
loop_
_entity_poly.entity_id
_entity_poly.type
_entity_poly.pdbx_seq_one_letter_code
_entity_poly.pdbx_strand_id
1 'polypeptide(L)'
;MSSMGALFQLLDLSELSYFHLFLSYAEGFVQALGSYVEKYGDTGLNYLKKAVTKGEVTLEVNELGTNAPTISADVKDGSFRILFKEDLLGYNQGYLLDALTAAINEARHEGFCLIAMHSIKTDYEPEIKSLHDEVADILALPDLVLDPNFEANYAALLKKADKDWQRNFGAVTLEYFKCVNYFHLISLGIILTLNRGIKDQLLRQGFKNDDMLQEGFAEGVPKKTITLRIVDKTNSGSINESVLEDGTLYIQTTPDYWYYNVHDAGASILNILALTMAPSIISKIETFRVPPRWLFVRVETEDGIVGWGEGTLEGHTEAIEGAFQDLQRFVGTDADNIQDIWQTAFRGRFYRGGPVLMSALAGLDIALWDIKGKKLGVPVYQLLGGKVRDKIRVYGWIGGDDFGHFKAEAQRRKDQGFTAVKMNGTESVAWIDSPTVLDSTVQRVEAVRNLGLDVGVDFHGRLHKGMARQLAKLLEPHRPFFIEEPLLASHPQETADLAKLVSTPIALGERLFTRNDFRPYFESRATDIAQPDVSHCGGISELHRIASMAETYDVGVAPHCPLGPIALAACIQVDTAVPNFFIQEMSWEIHYNQAGVADLHTYLVDPSVFSVKDGHIDILRAPGLGIEINEELVRSKSAAYMQEPAWRNPAWRGEDGSLREW
;
A
#
# COMPACT_ATOMS: atom_id res chain seq x y z
N MET A 1 49.33 56.95 19.02
CA MET A 1 50.00 57.95 19.88
C MET A 1 50.03 59.29 19.13
N SER A 2 49.89 60.39 19.88
CA SER A 2 49.95 61.81 19.48
C SER A 2 48.72 62.47 18.84
N SER A 3 47.66 62.69 19.63
CA SER A 3 46.92 63.98 19.72
C SER A 3 45.73 63.97 20.70
N MET A 4 45.80 63.23 21.83
CA MET A 4 44.68 63.13 22.80
C MET A 4 45.07 63.59 24.21
N GLY A 5 46.08 64.45 24.33
CA GLY A 5 46.64 64.89 25.61
C GLY A 5 46.03 66.16 26.21
N ALA A 6 45.00 66.77 25.60
CA ALA A 6 44.56 68.12 25.97
C ALA A 6 43.03 68.28 26.11
N LEU A 7 42.30 67.23 26.50
CA LEU A 7 40.86 67.31 26.78
C LEU A 7 40.46 66.63 28.10
N PHE A 8 41.36 66.63 29.11
CA PHE A 8 41.15 65.96 30.40
C PHE A 8 41.21 66.91 31.60
N GLN A 9 40.68 68.13 31.49
CA GLN A 9 40.72 69.07 32.62
C GLN A 9 39.42 69.86 32.90
N LEU A 10 38.25 69.37 32.47
CA LEU A 10 36.99 70.08 32.75
C LEU A 10 35.72 69.19 32.79
N LEU A 11 35.81 67.95 33.27
CA LEU A 11 34.62 67.11 33.48
C LEU A 11 34.62 66.48 34.88
N ASP A 12 33.49 66.66 35.55
CA ASP A 12 33.12 66.06 36.83
C ASP A 12 33.27 64.52 36.72
N LEU A 13 34.08 63.93 37.62
CA LEU A 13 34.43 62.50 37.61
C LEU A 13 33.25 61.58 37.94
N SER A 14 32.07 62.13 38.26
CA SER A 14 30.82 61.37 38.41
C SER A 14 30.13 61.02 37.07
N GLU A 15 30.42 61.74 35.97
CA GLU A 15 29.86 61.42 34.64
C GLU A 15 30.72 60.45 33.82
N LEU A 16 32.01 60.29 34.15
CA LEU A 16 32.94 59.37 33.48
C LEU A 16 32.62 57.89 33.72
N SER A 17 32.00 57.54 34.86
CA SER A 17 31.63 56.15 35.19
C SER A 17 30.50 55.63 34.30
N TYR A 18 29.51 56.47 33.98
CA TYR A 18 28.42 56.13 33.07
C TYR A 18 28.91 55.99 31.63
N PHE A 19 29.81 56.88 31.18
CA PHE A 19 30.38 56.81 29.83
C PHE A 19 31.17 55.51 29.59
N HIS A 20 31.94 55.06 30.59
CA HIS A 20 32.64 53.77 30.53
C HIS A 20 31.69 52.57 30.51
N LEU A 21 30.51 52.67 31.14
CA LEU A 21 29.49 51.63 31.16
C LEU A 21 28.89 51.37 29.78
N PHE A 22 28.42 52.44 29.11
CA PHE A 22 27.83 52.35 27.77
C PHE A 22 28.86 51.92 26.72
N LEU A 23 30.11 52.42 26.83
CA LEU A 23 31.20 52.01 25.96
C LEU A 23 31.48 50.51 26.07
N SER A 24 31.46 49.97 27.29
CA SER A 24 31.64 48.53 27.53
C SER A 24 30.56 47.69 26.83
N TYR A 25 29.28 48.09 26.87
CA TYR A 25 28.22 47.36 26.15
C TYR A 25 28.39 47.41 24.62
N ALA A 26 28.83 48.55 24.08
CA ALA A 26 29.12 48.67 22.66
C ALA A 26 30.31 47.78 22.24
N GLU A 27 31.39 47.77 23.03
CA GLU A 27 32.53 46.88 22.82
C GLU A 27 32.14 45.40 22.92
N GLY A 28 31.36 45.04 23.93
CA GLY A 28 30.81 43.69 24.09
C GLY A 28 29.92 43.27 22.92
N PHE A 29 29.09 44.18 22.39
CA PHE A 29 28.27 43.92 21.21
C PHE A 29 29.11 43.72 19.96
N VAL A 30 30.13 44.56 19.73
CA VAL A 30 31.05 44.40 18.60
C VAL A 30 31.80 43.07 18.69
N GLN A 31 32.24 42.66 19.88
CA GLN A 31 32.87 41.36 20.09
C GLN A 31 31.90 40.22 19.82
N ALA A 32 30.67 40.28 20.37
CA ALA A 32 29.63 39.29 20.12
C ALA A 32 29.27 39.19 18.62
N LEU A 33 29.15 40.32 17.94
CA LEU A 33 28.90 40.37 16.50
C LEU A 33 30.07 39.77 15.70
N GLY A 34 31.31 40.05 16.09
CA GLY A 34 32.51 39.45 15.50
C GLY A 34 32.49 37.93 15.64
N SER A 35 32.27 37.40 16.85
CA SER A 35 32.15 35.96 17.11
C SER A 35 30.95 35.33 16.40
N TYR A 36 29.84 36.06 16.23
CA TYR A 36 28.68 35.59 15.48
C TYR A 36 29.00 35.42 13.99
N VAL A 37 29.66 36.40 13.37
CA VAL A 37 30.07 36.33 11.96
C VAL A 37 31.12 35.26 11.76
N GLU A 38 32.08 35.12 12.68
CA GLU A 38 33.08 34.05 12.66
C GLU A 38 32.42 32.67 12.73
N LYS A 39 31.42 32.49 13.60
CA LYS A 39 30.70 31.23 13.79
C LYS A 39 29.77 30.87 12.63
N TYR A 40 28.97 31.82 12.15
CA TYR A 40 27.87 31.55 11.20
C TYR A 40 28.15 31.99 9.76
N GLY A 41 29.25 32.71 9.51
CA GLY A 41 29.70 33.14 8.19
C GLY A 41 28.66 33.97 7.42
N ASP A 42 28.63 33.79 6.10
CA ASP A 42 27.71 34.51 5.20
C ASP A 42 26.23 34.23 5.50
N THR A 43 25.90 33.00 5.94
CA THR A 43 24.54 32.64 6.37
C THR A 43 24.13 33.46 7.59
N GLY A 44 25.00 33.53 8.60
CA GLY A 44 24.88 34.44 9.74
C GLY A 44 24.58 35.87 9.34
N LEU A 45 25.44 36.41 8.49
CA LEU A 45 25.35 37.79 8.04
C LEU A 45 24.03 38.08 7.30
N ASN A 46 23.56 37.13 6.48
CA ASN A 46 22.31 37.27 5.76
C ASN A 46 21.09 37.24 6.69
N TYR A 47 21.08 36.42 7.73
CA TYR A 47 20.00 36.43 8.73
C TYR A 47 20.00 37.73 9.54
N LEU A 48 21.17 38.17 10.00
CA LEU A 48 21.30 39.45 10.70
C LEU A 48 20.76 40.61 9.85
N LYS A 49 21.16 40.72 8.58
CA LYS A 49 20.69 41.77 7.66
C LYS A 49 19.20 41.72 7.39
N LYS A 50 18.59 40.53 7.41
CA LYS A 50 17.15 40.35 7.25
C LYS A 50 16.37 40.70 8.51
N ALA A 51 16.92 40.41 9.69
CA ALA A 51 16.31 40.73 10.97
C ALA A 51 16.42 42.22 11.30
N VAL A 52 17.63 42.78 11.22
CA VAL A 52 17.94 44.17 11.61
C VAL A 52 17.96 45.06 10.37
N THR A 53 16.82 45.67 10.05
CA THR A 53 16.60 46.41 8.80
C THR A 53 16.96 47.89 8.88
N LYS A 54 16.99 48.48 10.08
CA LYS A 54 17.31 49.91 10.29
C LYS A 54 18.80 50.19 10.51
N GLY A 55 19.61 49.16 10.78
CA GLY A 55 21.02 49.33 11.14
C GLY A 55 21.22 50.02 12.50
N GLU A 56 20.22 49.94 13.39
CA GLU A 56 20.22 50.56 14.71
C GLU A 56 20.36 49.50 15.81
N VAL A 57 21.18 49.81 16.82
CA VAL A 57 21.31 49.02 18.05
C VAL A 57 20.98 49.92 19.23
N THR A 58 19.99 49.54 20.05
CA THR A 58 19.58 50.29 21.25
C THR A 58 19.91 49.51 22.52
N LEU A 59 20.05 50.22 23.64
CA LEU A 59 20.23 49.64 24.98
C LEU A 59 19.06 50.08 25.86
N GLU A 60 18.27 49.14 26.36
CA GLU A 60 17.01 49.40 27.07
C GLU A 60 16.88 48.54 28.33
N VAL A 61 16.05 48.98 29.29
CA VAL A 61 15.71 48.20 30.48
C VAL A 61 14.75 47.06 30.08
N ASN A 62 15.02 45.85 30.54
CA ASN A 62 14.14 44.71 30.31
C ASN A 62 12.83 44.85 31.12
N GLU A 63 11.69 44.80 30.42
CA GLU A 63 10.35 44.98 31.01
C GLU A 63 9.88 43.80 31.88
N LEU A 64 10.61 42.68 31.93
CA LEU A 64 10.29 41.49 32.73
C LEU A 64 10.57 41.67 34.25
N GLY A 65 11.11 42.82 34.68
CA GLY A 65 11.35 43.13 36.09
C GLY A 65 12.32 42.16 36.77
N THR A 66 11.98 41.68 37.98
CA THR A 66 12.85 40.79 38.77
C THR A 66 13.15 39.45 38.09
N ASN A 67 12.31 39.02 37.14
CA ASN A 67 12.46 37.78 36.36
C ASN A 67 13.35 37.94 35.12
N ALA A 68 13.79 39.16 34.79
CA ALA A 68 14.65 39.38 33.63
C ALA A 68 16.02 38.69 33.81
N PRO A 69 16.58 38.08 32.75
CA PRO A 69 17.96 37.64 32.75
C PRO A 69 18.91 38.85 32.88
N THR A 70 20.14 38.62 33.34
CA THR A 70 21.16 39.69 33.49
C THR A 70 21.33 40.51 32.21
N ILE A 71 21.31 39.83 31.06
CA ILE A 71 21.33 40.44 29.73
C ILE A 71 20.51 39.58 28.76
N SER A 72 19.74 40.21 27.89
CA SER A 72 19.01 39.59 26.77
C SER A 72 19.00 40.52 25.56
N ALA A 73 18.39 40.09 24.47
CA ALA A 73 18.21 40.94 23.30
C ALA A 73 16.97 40.53 22.52
N ASP A 74 16.45 41.44 21.71
CA ASP A 74 15.42 41.16 20.71
C ASP A 74 15.60 42.05 19.47
N VAL A 75 14.75 41.82 18.46
CA VAL A 75 14.62 42.72 17.31
C VAL A 75 13.20 43.25 17.29
N LYS A 76 13.06 44.56 17.49
CA LYS A 76 11.76 45.23 17.51
C LYS A 76 11.76 46.38 16.53
N ASP A 77 10.71 46.43 15.69
CA ASP A 77 10.52 47.46 14.66
C ASP A 77 11.74 47.65 13.74
N GLY A 78 12.53 46.59 13.49
CA GLY A 78 13.72 46.61 12.63
C GLY A 78 15.02 47.09 13.30
N SER A 79 14.99 47.42 14.59
CA SER A 79 16.16 47.79 15.39
C SER A 79 16.51 46.64 16.35
N PHE A 80 17.80 46.39 16.55
CA PHE A 80 18.28 45.38 17.50
C PHE A 80 18.37 46.00 18.89
N ARG A 81 17.75 45.40 19.90
CA ARG A 81 17.74 45.95 21.26
C ARG A 81 18.52 45.04 22.19
N ILE A 82 19.50 45.59 22.88
CA ILE A 82 20.16 44.95 24.02
C ILE A 82 19.34 45.32 25.25
N LEU A 83 18.88 44.33 25.98
CA LEU A 83 18.03 44.49 27.15
C LEU A 83 18.83 44.10 28.40
N PHE A 84 18.93 45.00 29.37
CA PHE A 84 19.60 44.73 30.66
C PHE A 84 18.58 44.72 31.80
N LYS A 85 18.86 43.94 32.84
CA LYS A 85 18.06 43.96 34.06
C LYS A 85 18.31 45.24 34.86
N GLU A 86 17.25 45.91 35.31
CA GLU A 86 17.30 47.23 35.97
C GLU A 86 18.36 47.37 37.07
N ASP A 87 18.55 46.33 37.90
CA ASP A 87 19.50 46.31 39.02
C ASP A 87 20.91 45.79 38.67
N LEU A 88 21.16 45.41 37.41
CA LEU A 88 22.42 44.81 36.95
C LEU A 88 23.03 45.53 35.74
N LEU A 89 22.70 46.81 35.53
CA LEU A 89 23.33 47.63 34.49
C LEU A 89 24.86 47.63 34.65
N GLY A 90 25.58 47.17 33.63
CA GLY A 90 27.04 47.09 33.63
C GLY A 90 27.64 45.76 34.11
N TYR A 91 26.82 44.78 34.45
CA TYR A 91 27.28 43.49 34.96
C TYR A 91 27.31 42.40 33.87
N ASN A 92 28.38 41.61 33.83
CA ASN A 92 28.56 40.36 33.06
C ASN A 92 27.89 40.31 31.67
N GLN A 93 28.59 40.84 30.65
CA GLN A 93 28.16 40.84 29.24
C GLN A 93 28.49 39.53 28.48
N GLY A 94 29.00 38.49 29.16
CA GLY A 94 29.48 37.27 28.52
C GLY A 94 28.43 36.49 27.72
N TYR A 95 27.15 36.75 27.96
CA TYR A 95 26.02 36.08 27.29
C TYR A 95 25.46 36.87 26.09
N LEU A 96 26.08 37.98 25.71
CA LEU A 96 25.55 38.83 24.63
C LEU A 96 25.56 38.14 23.26
N LEU A 97 26.51 37.23 23.01
CA LEU A 97 26.51 36.40 21.79
C LEU A 97 25.29 35.48 21.72
N ASP A 98 24.93 34.83 22.82
CA ASP A 98 23.76 33.95 22.90
C ASP A 98 22.47 34.76 22.73
N ALA A 99 22.38 35.92 23.41
CA ALA A 99 21.26 36.84 23.29
C ALA A 99 21.10 37.38 21.85
N LEU A 100 22.20 37.79 21.20
CA LEU A 100 22.24 38.19 19.79
C LEU A 100 21.73 37.07 18.87
N THR A 101 22.25 35.86 19.07
CA THR A 101 21.88 34.71 18.24
C THR A 101 20.40 34.35 18.43
N ALA A 102 19.89 34.38 19.67
CA ALA A 102 18.49 34.13 19.97
C ALA A 102 17.57 35.17 19.30
N ALA A 103 17.87 36.46 19.48
CA ALA A 103 17.12 37.57 18.91
C ALA A 103 17.03 37.53 17.37
N ILE A 104 18.16 37.24 16.71
CA ILE A 104 18.20 37.13 15.24
C ILE A 104 17.39 35.92 14.76
N ASN A 105 17.45 34.80 15.49
CA ASN A 105 16.62 33.66 15.17
C ASN A 105 15.15 34.06 15.30
N GLU A 106 14.69 34.52 16.48
CA GLU A 106 13.27 34.85 16.74
C GLU A 106 12.66 35.83 15.73
N ALA A 107 13.45 36.75 15.18
CA ALA A 107 12.98 37.76 14.24
C ALA A 107 12.50 37.19 12.89
N ARG A 108 12.92 35.99 12.47
CA ARG A 108 12.42 35.34 11.24
C ARG A 108 12.76 33.84 11.16
N HIS A 109 11.77 33.01 10.82
CA HIS A 109 11.97 31.57 10.57
C HIS A 109 11.16 31.06 9.36
N GLU A 110 11.81 30.87 8.21
CA GLU A 110 11.36 29.88 7.23
C GLU A 110 12.49 28.85 7.11
N GLY A 111 12.19 27.58 7.38
CA GLY A 111 13.19 26.50 7.41
C GLY A 111 13.97 26.41 8.73
N PHE A 112 15.20 25.89 8.66
CA PHE A 112 16.07 25.70 9.83
C PHE A 112 16.49 27.03 10.47
N CYS A 113 16.60 27.05 11.81
CA CYS A 113 17.27 28.14 12.50
C CYS A 113 18.79 28.08 12.25
N LEU A 114 19.50 29.20 12.45
CA LEU A 114 20.96 29.22 12.24
C LEU A 114 21.70 28.22 13.11
N ILE A 115 21.21 28.01 14.33
CA ILE A 115 21.84 27.13 15.30
C ILE A 115 21.82 25.68 14.77
N ALA A 116 20.66 25.23 14.29
CA ALA A 116 20.50 23.91 13.71
C ALA A 116 21.28 23.76 12.39
N MET A 117 21.25 24.76 11.51
CA MET A 117 22.05 24.75 10.27
C MET A 117 23.55 24.64 10.56
N HIS A 118 24.03 25.38 11.56
CA HIS A 118 25.43 25.33 11.95
C HIS A 118 25.80 23.95 12.47
N SER A 119 24.98 23.36 13.35
CA SER A 119 25.21 21.99 13.85
C SER A 119 25.23 20.96 12.73
N ILE A 120 24.34 21.04 11.73
CA ILE A 120 24.39 20.15 10.55
C ILE A 120 25.74 20.30 9.82
N LYS A 121 26.13 21.55 9.55
CA LYS A 121 27.36 21.86 8.81
C LYS A 121 28.64 21.46 9.55
N THR A 122 28.69 21.64 10.87
CA THR A 122 29.91 21.39 11.66
C THR A 122 30.00 19.97 12.16
N ASP A 123 28.88 19.35 12.49
CA ASP A 123 28.85 18.08 13.21
C ASP A 123 28.49 16.91 12.28
N TYR A 124 27.58 17.11 11.31
CA TYR A 124 27.08 16.03 10.44
C TYR A 124 27.81 15.95 9.10
N GLU A 125 27.84 17.04 8.34
CA GLU A 125 28.42 17.08 6.97
C GLU A 125 29.87 16.56 6.88
N PRO A 126 30.77 16.85 7.83
CA PRO A 126 32.16 16.39 7.72
C PRO A 126 32.34 14.89 7.87
N GLU A 127 31.41 14.20 8.55
CA GLU A 127 31.55 12.80 8.93
C GLU A 127 30.65 11.85 8.14
N ILE A 128 29.47 12.32 7.68
CA ILE A 128 28.44 11.44 7.11
C ILE A 128 28.94 10.64 5.91
N LYS A 129 29.81 11.20 5.06
CA LYS A 129 30.33 10.49 3.89
C LYS A 129 31.14 9.26 4.30
N SER A 130 32.06 9.40 5.25
CA SER A 130 32.87 8.27 5.74
C SER A 130 31.98 7.22 6.39
N LEU A 131 31.00 7.67 7.17
CA LEU A 131 30.05 6.78 7.83
C LEU A 131 29.17 6.01 6.84
N HIS A 132 28.71 6.69 5.78
CA HIS A 132 27.95 6.10 4.69
C HIS A 132 28.75 4.99 4.00
N ASP A 133 30.00 5.27 3.61
CA ASP A 133 30.88 4.30 2.97
C ASP A 133 31.09 3.06 3.88
N GLU A 134 31.25 3.26 5.19
CA GLU A 134 31.39 2.17 6.17
C GLU A 134 30.13 1.29 6.29
N VAL A 135 28.93 1.90 6.34
CA VAL A 135 27.67 1.15 6.44
C VAL A 135 27.37 0.42 5.12
N ALA A 136 27.64 1.06 3.98
CA ALA A 136 27.53 0.43 2.67
C ALA A 136 28.44 -0.80 2.55
N ASP A 137 29.68 -0.73 3.05
CA ASP A 137 30.62 -1.86 3.12
C ASP A 137 30.11 -2.99 4.03
N ILE A 138 29.58 -2.68 5.21
CA ILE A 138 29.02 -3.68 6.13
C ILE A 138 27.87 -4.46 5.48
N LEU A 139 27.03 -3.79 4.69
CA LEU A 139 25.87 -4.37 4.04
C LEU A 139 26.14 -4.91 2.62
N ALA A 140 27.36 -4.72 2.08
CA ALA A 140 27.68 -4.96 0.67
C ALA A 140 26.72 -4.25 -0.31
N LEU A 141 26.25 -3.05 0.03
CA LEU A 141 25.28 -2.25 -0.72
C LEU A 141 25.88 -0.88 -1.11
N PRO A 142 26.55 -0.75 -2.26
CA PRO A 142 27.24 0.50 -2.65
C PRO A 142 26.28 1.65 -2.98
N ASP A 143 25.02 1.34 -3.31
CA ASP A 143 23.96 2.30 -3.61
C ASP A 143 23.02 2.55 -2.42
N LEU A 144 23.42 2.16 -1.21
CA LEU A 144 22.70 2.50 0.03
C LEU A 144 22.51 4.01 0.16
N VAL A 145 21.40 4.45 0.75
CA VAL A 145 21.16 5.85 1.13
C VAL A 145 20.94 5.92 2.65
N LEU A 146 21.73 6.75 3.33
CA LEU A 146 21.47 7.14 4.71
C LEU A 146 20.76 8.49 4.69
N ASP A 147 19.47 8.50 5.02
CA ASP A 147 18.63 9.68 4.95
C ASP A 147 18.39 10.27 6.36
N PRO A 148 18.98 11.42 6.68
CA PRO A 148 18.78 12.08 7.97
C PRO A 148 17.38 12.70 8.13
N ASN A 149 16.65 12.89 7.03
CA ASN A 149 15.30 13.45 7.00
C ASN A 149 15.18 14.75 7.81
N PHE A 150 16.13 15.67 7.59
CA PHE A 150 16.33 16.85 8.43
C PHE A 150 15.08 17.73 8.51
N GLU A 151 14.42 17.99 7.39
CA GLU A 151 13.28 18.91 7.31
C GLU A 151 12.10 18.41 8.15
N ALA A 152 11.72 17.14 7.99
CA ALA A 152 10.61 16.56 8.73
C ALA A 152 10.95 16.40 10.22
N ASN A 153 12.17 15.96 10.54
CA ASN A 153 12.63 15.79 11.92
C ASN A 153 12.72 17.13 12.66
N TYR A 154 13.19 18.18 12.00
CA TYR A 154 13.20 19.54 12.56
C TYR A 154 11.76 20.04 12.81
N ALA A 155 10.85 19.85 11.85
CA ALA A 155 9.44 20.22 12.02
C ALA A 155 8.78 19.49 13.21
N ALA A 156 9.10 18.19 13.40
CA ALA A 156 8.61 17.42 14.54
C ALA A 156 9.13 17.98 15.88
N LEU A 157 10.41 18.35 15.95
CA LEU A 157 11.04 18.88 17.16
C LEU A 157 10.64 20.31 17.50
N LEU A 158 10.15 21.10 16.53
CA LEU A 158 9.60 22.43 16.79
C LEU A 158 8.42 22.42 17.78
N LYS A 159 7.75 21.28 17.98
CA LYS A 159 6.70 21.10 18.98
C LYS A 159 7.23 21.16 20.43
N LYS A 160 8.53 20.96 20.67
CA LYS A 160 9.11 21.02 22.02
C LYS A 160 9.15 22.45 22.54
N ALA A 161 8.84 22.60 23.84
CA ALA A 161 8.91 23.89 24.54
C ALA A 161 10.36 24.39 24.68
N ASP A 162 11.28 23.49 25.04
CA ASP A 162 12.72 23.75 25.02
C ASP A 162 13.27 23.74 23.59
N LYS A 163 14.23 24.63 23.31
CA LYS A 163 14.90 24.79 22.01
C LYS A 163 16.39 24.46 22.05
N ASP A 164 16.95 24.08 23.20
CA ASP A 164 18.38 23.77 23.34
C ASP A 164 18.84 22.63 22.42
N TRP A 165 17.93 21.72 22.06
CA TRP A 165 18.17 20.64 21.10
C TRP A 165 18.72 21.11 19.74
N GLN A 166 18.41 22.34 19.32
CA GLN A 166 18.86 22.89 18.04
C GLN A 166 20.39 22.96 17.94
N ARG A 167 21.08 23.13 19.08
CA ARG A 167 22.55 23.23 19.16
C ARG A 167 23.26 21.94 18.77
N ASN A 168 22.58 20.81 18.91
CA ASN A 168 23.14 19.48 18.67
C ASN A 168 22.35 18.75 17.57
N PHE A 169 21.59 19.48 16.74
CA PHE A 169 20.69 18.87 15.77
C PHE A 169 21.43 17.93 14.81
N GLY A 170 22.52 18.41 14.19
CA GLY A 170 23.37 17.60 13.32
C GLY A 170 24.10 16.49 14.07
N ALA A 171 24.67 16.82 15.24
CA ALA A 171 25.43 15.86 16.04
C ALA A 171 24.61 14.63 16.43
N VAL A 172 23.41 14.81 16.98
CA VAL A 172 22.56 13.69 17.42
C VAL A 172 21.99 12.92 16.23
N THR A 173 21.63 13.60 15.13
CA THR A 173 21.24 12.90 13.89
C THR A 173 22.36 12.00 13.37
N LEU A 174 23.63 12.43 13.45
CA LEU A 174 24.77 11.59 13.08
C LEU A 174 24.89 10.36 14.00
N GLU A 175 24.67 10.53 15.30
CA GLU A 175 24.81 9.45 16.29
C GLU A 175 23.85 8.27 16.05
N TYR A 176 22.64 8.52 15.52
CA TYR A 176 21.71 7.46 15.11
C TYR A 176 22.31 6.52 14.05
N PHE A 177 23.17 7.03 13.18
CA PHE A 177 23.86 6.22 12.18
C PHE A 177 25.21 5.68 12.69
N LYS A 178 25.90 6.41 13.56
CA LYS A 178 27.33 6.22 13.86
C LYS A 178 27.69 5.31 15.04
N CYS A 179 27.08 5.52 16.21
CA CYS A 179 27.78 5.70 17.51
C CYS A 179 29.00 4.79 17.89
N VAL A 180 29.98 5.36 18.63
CA VAL A 180 31.07 4.65 19.37
C VAL A 180 31.30 5.26 20.78
N ASN A 181 31.22 4.43 21.84
CA ASN A 181 31.56 4.60 23.29
C ASN A 181 31.66 6.01 23.93
N TYR A 182 30.80 6.28 24.92
CA TYR A 182 31.04 7.28 25.98
C TYR A 182 31.78 6.65 27.17
N PHE A 183 33.05 7.03 27.41
CA PHE A 183 33.76 6.75 28.67
C PHE A 183 33.57 7.94 29.63
N HIS A 184 32.93 7.72 30.78
CA HIS A 184 33.05 8.62 31.92
C HIS A 184 33.84 7.94 33.04
N LEU A 185 35.09 8.38 33.19
CA LEU A 185 35.95 8.06 34.33
C LEU A 185 35.45 8.86 35.55
N ILE A 186 34.58 8.25 36.36
CA ILE A 186 34.50 8.60 37.78
C ILE A 186 34.52 7.29 38.56
N SER A 187 35.62 7.10 39.26
CA SER A 187 35.88 6.09 40.26
C SER A 187 34.64 5.79 41.12
N LEU A 188 34.02 4.62 40.92
CA LEU A 188 33.19 3.83 41.87
C LEU A 188 32.26 2.82 41.15
N GLY A 189 32.81 1.98 40.26
CA GLY A 189 32.19 0.75 39.73
C GLY A 189 30.69 0.76 39.37
N ILE A 190 30.33 1.03 38.10
CA ILE A 190 28.96 0.86 37.56
C ILE A 190 28.98 0.36 36.09
N ILE A 191 27.90 -0.36 35.75
CA ILE A 191 27.36 -0.85 34.47
C ILE A 191 27.62 0.07 33.26
N LEU A 192 28.14 -0.52 32.17
CA LEU A 192 28.32 0.08 30.85
C LEU A 192 26.98 0.22 30.10
N THR A 193 26.43 1.43 29.97
CA THR A 193 25.35 1.69 29.00
C THR A 193 25.99 2.11 27.68
N LEU A 194 26.09 1.18 26.72
CA LEU A 194 26.68 1.40 25.40
C LEU A 194 25.63 2.03 24.47
N ASN A 195 25.79 3.30 24.09
CA ASN A 195 25.03 3.89 22.98
C ASN A 195 25.46 3.20 21.67
N ARG A 196 24.51 2.81 20.82
CA ARG A 196 24.77 2.09 19.55
C ARG A 196 23.92 2.68 18.45
N GLY A 197 24.57 3.29 17.47
CA GLY A 197 23.96 3.68 16.20
C GLY A 197 23.88 2.48 15.24
N ILE A 198 23.30 2.70 14.07
CA ILE A 198 23.07 1.66 13.07
C ILE A 198 24.32 0.90 12.67
N LYS A 199 25.43 1.60 12.41
CA LYS A 199 26.70 0.96 12.02
C LYS A 199 27.13 -0.10 13.04
N ASP A 200 27.21 0.29 14.31
CA ASP A 200 27.65 -0.57 15.40
C ASP A 200 26.68 -1.73 15.62
N GLN A 201 25.38 -1.48 15.44
CA GLN A 201 24.36 -2.51 15.58
C GLN A 201 24.46 -3.56 14.47
N LEU A 202 24.66 -3.15 13.21
CA LEU A 202 24.87 -4.06 12.08
C LEU A 202 26.15 -4.90 12.26
N LEU A 203 27.26 -4.29 12.70
CA LEU A 203 28.48 -5.03 13.01
C LEU A 203 28.26 -6.08 14.10
N ARG A 204 27.57 -5.70 15.18
CA ARG A 204 27.29 -6.60 16.31
C ARG A 204 26.37 -7.75 15.91
N GLN A 205 25.43 -7.49 15.01
CA GLN A 205 24.50 -8.47 14.47
C GLN A 205 25.14 -9.37 13.41
N GLY A 206 26.39 -9.11 13.01
CA GLY A 206 27.18 -10.01 12.17
C GLY A 206 27.06 -9.77 10.67
N PHE A 207 26.47 -8.65 10.22
CA PHE A 207 26.27 -8.39 8.79
C PHE A 207 27.56 -8.35 7.97
N LYS A 208 28.67 -7.90 8.55
CA LYS A 208 29.92 -7.74 7.81
C LYS A 208 30.53 -9.11 7.47
N ASN A 209 30.65 -9.39 6.17
CA ASN A 209 31.12 -10.66 5.59
C ASN A 209 30.17 -11.86 5.83
N ASP A 210 28.88 -11.62 6.05
CA ASP A 210 27.86 -12.66 6.08
C ASP A 210 26.91 -12.46 4.89
N ASP A 211 27.16 -13.20 3.81
CA ASP A 211 26.42 -13.06 2.54
C ASP A 211 24.91 -13.25 2.76
N MET A 212 24.49 -14.14 3.66
CA MET A 212 23.08 -14.43 3.92
C MET A 212 22.38 -13.26 4.61
N LEU A 213 23.03 -12.64 5.61
CA LEU A 213 22.48 -11.45 6.26
C LEU A 213 22.49 -10.23 5.32
N GLN A 214 23.52 -10.07 4.49
CA GLN A 214 23.62 -8.99 3.52
C GLN A 214 22.54 -9.10 2.43
N GLU A 215 22.35 -10.30 1.86
CA GLU A 215 21.27 -10.58 0.92
C GLU A 215 19.90 -10.40 1.57
N GLY A 216 19.70 -10.92 2.79
CA GLY A 216 18.45 -10.75 3.53
C GLY A 216 18.11 -9.28 3.80
N PHE A 217 19.10 -8.45 4.10
CA PHE A 217 18.89 -7.00 4.20
C PHE A 217 18.50 -6.38 2.86
N ALA A 218 19.19 -6.72 1.78
CA ALA A 218 18.94 -6.18 0.45
C ALA A 218 17.53 -6.53 -0.06
N GLU A 219 17.07 -7.76 0.21
CA GLU A 219 15.71 -8.19 -0.11
C GLU A 219 14.67 -7.54 0.82
N GLY A 220 14.96 -7.45 2.11
CA GLY A 220 14.09 -6.84 3.10
C GLY A 220 13.95 -5.33 2.96
N VAL A 221 14.96 -4.63 2.43
CA VAL A 221 14.99 -3.16 2.29
C VAL A 221 15.22 -2.79 0.81
N PRO A 222 14.23 -3.00 -0.07
CA PRO A 222 14.41 -2.90 -1.52
C PRO A 222 14.74 -1.50 -2.03
N LYS A 223 14.38 -0.43 -1.30
CA LYS A 223 14.81 0.95 -1.65
C LYS A 223 16.25 1.24 -1.24
N LYS A 224 16.87 0.35 -0.45
CA LYS A 224 18.22 0.51 0.09
C LYS A 224 18.39 1.83 0.82
N THR A 225 17.35 2.27 1.53
CA THR A 225 17.35 3.52 2.28
C THR A 225 17.15 3.24 3.75
N ILE A 226 17.99 3.83 4.60
CA ILE A 226 17.83 3.86 6.05
C ILE A 226 17.55 5.31 6.46
N THR A 227 16.37 5.57 7.03
CA THR A 227 15.90 6.92 7.34
C THR A 227 15.71 7.12 8.84
N LEU A 228 16.22 8.22 9.40
CA LEU A 228 15.84 8.65 10.76
C LEU A 228 14.47 9.34 10.72
N ARG A 229 13.54 8.96 11.60
CA ARG A 229 12.20 9.57 11.65
C ARG A 229 11.75 9.87 13.08
N ILE A 230 11.32 11.09 13.33
CA ILE A 230 10.74 11.48 14.62
C ILE A 230 9.21 11.45 14.51
N VAL A 231 8.57 10.56 15.27
CA VAL A 231 7.11 10.35 15.29
C VAL A 231 6.51 10.76 16.64
N ASP A 232 5.21 11.07 16.66
CA ASP A 232 4.52 11.43 17.91
C ASP A 232 4.48 10.27 18.92
N LYS A 233 4.40 9.02 18.42
CA LYS A 233 4.48 7.79 19.22
C LYS A 233 5.03 6.65 18.36
N THR A 234 5.90 5.83 18.94
CA THR A 234 6.35 4.54 18.40
C THR A 234 5.25 3.47 18.48
N ASN A 235 5.21 2.56 17.51
CA ASN A 235 4.27 1.44 17.42
C ASN A 235 4.34 0.54 18.66
N SER A 236 5.54 0.23 19.13
CA SER A 236 5.78 -0.63 20.30
C SER A 236 5.70 0.10 21.65
N GLY A 237 5.66 1.43 21.64
CA GLY A 237 5.83 2.26 22.85
C GLY A 237 7.27 2.31 23.38
N SER A 238 8.24 1.80 22.63
CA SER A 238 9.67 1.88 22.98
C SER A 238 10.27 3.26 22.67
N ILE A 239 11.50 3.49 23.14
CA ILE A 239 12.20 4.77 22.94
C ILE A 239 12.72 4.93 21.50
N ASN A 240 13.33 3.86 20.97
CA ASN A 240 13.71 3.72 19.59
C ASN A 240 13.18 2.40 19.06
N GLU A 241 12.71 2.42 17.83
CA GLU A 241 12.32 1.21 17.12
C GLU A 241 12.77 1.30 15.65
N SER A 242 13.06 0.13 15.07
CA SER A 242 13.24 0.01 13.63
C SER A 242 11.93 -0.49 13.02
N VAL A 243 11.52 0.08 11.88
CA VAL A 243 10.29 -0.30 11.16
C VAL A 243 10.59 -0.33 9.67
N LEU A 244 10.04 -1.32 8.97
CA LEU A 244 10.13 -1.42 7.52
C LEU A 244 8.81 -0.96 6.90
N GLU A 245 8.84 0.11 6.12
CA GLU A 245 7.66 0.68 5.46
C GLU A 245 8.01 1.08 4.02
N ASP A 246 7.18 0.68 3.06
CA ASP A 246 7.35 0.97 1.62
C ASP A 246 8.77 0.65 1.10
N GLY A 247 9.43 -0.36 1.65
CA GLY A 247 10.77 -0.77 1.27
C GLY A 247 11.92 0.08 1.83
N THR A 248 11.64 1.03 2.73
CA THR A 248 12.61 1.85 3.47
C THR A 248 12.70 1.36 4.92
N LEU A 249 13.91 1.26 5.46
CA LEU A 249 14.13 0.98 6.89
C LEU A 249 14.13 2.29 7.68
N TYR A 250 13.09 2.52 8.47
CA TYR A 250 13.02 3.66 9.38
C TYR A 250 13.59 3.31 10.74
N ILE A 251 14.47 4.18 11.24
CA ILE A 251 14.84 4.23 12.65
C ILE A 251 14.04 5.36 13.26
N GLN A 252 13.07 5.01 14.10
CA GLN A 252 12.14 6.01 14.64
C GLN A 252 12.18 6.16 16.14
N THR A 253 11.97 7.39 16.56
CA THR A 253 12.00 7.84 17.95
C THR A 253 10.93 8.91 18.17
N THR A 254 10.79 9.41 19.40
CA THR A 254 9.88 10.50 19.72
C THR A 254 10.63 11.77 20.10
N PRO A 255 9.99 12.96 20.01
CA PRO A 255 10.63 14.23 20.36
C PRO A 255 11.26 14.24 21.76
N ASP A 256 10.72 13.49 22.71
CA ASP A 256 11.19 13.49 24.11
C ASP A 256 12.44 12.66 24.34
N TYR A 257 12.69 11.66 23.50
CA TYR A 257 13.83 10.75 23.67
C TYR A 257 14.92 10.89 22.62
N TRP A 258 14.67 11.62 21.54
CA TRP A 258 15.59 11.77 20.40
C TRP A 258 17.03 12.15 20.79
N TYR A 259 17.18 12.97 21.84
CA TYR A 259 18.47 13.56 22.26
C TYR A 259 19.20 12.78 23.37
N TYR A 260 18.48 11.97 24.17
CA TYR A 260 19.02 11.39 25.40
C TYR A 260 19.28 9.88 25.33
N ASN A 261 18.71 9.20 24.34
CA ASN A 261 18.79 7.75 24.23
C ASN A 261 18.85 7.35 22.76
N VAL A 262 20.02 7.51 22.13
CA VAL A 262 20.33 6.89 20.82
C VAL A 262 20.62 5.39 20.93
N HIS A 263 20.48 4.81 22.13
CA HIS A 263 20.64 3.38 22.41
C HIS A 263 19.73 2.51 21.52
N ASP A 264 20.28 1.39 21.07
CA ASP A 264 19.54 0.33 20.37
C ASP A 264 18.89 0.76 19.04
N ALA A 265 19.42 1.82 18.40
CA ALA A 265 19.08 2.15 17.02
C ALA A 265 19.43 0.96 16.11
N GLY A 266 18.42 0.37 15.47
CA GLY A 266 18.60 -0.83 14.65
C GLY A 266 18.54 -2.16 15.41
N ALA A 267 18.27 -2.18 16.71
CA ALA A 267 18.35 -3.42 17.49
C ALA A 267 17.36 -4.50 17.03
N SER A 268 16.23 -4.09 16.47
CA SER A 268 15.23 -4.99 15.89
C SER A 268 15.47 -5.35 14.42
N ILE A 269 16.53 -4.88 13.76
CA ILE A 269 16.77 -5.16 12.31
C ILE A 269 16.76 -6.66 12.02
N LEU A 270 17.56 -7.45 12.75
CA LEU A 270 17.52 -8.91 12.57
C LEU A 270 16.15 -9.51 12.85
N ASN A 271 15.39 -8.99 13.82
CA ASN A 271 14.05 -9.50 14.09
C ASN A 271 13.09 -9.15 12.95
N ILE A 272 13.21 -7.97 12.35
CA ILE A 272 12.39 -7.53 11.22
C ILE A 272 12.70 -8.38 10.00
N LEU A 273 13.99 -8.59 9.70
CA LEU A 273 14.43 -9.45 8.60
C LEU A 273 14.17 -10.93 8.88
N ALA A 274 14.21 -11.37 10.13
CA ALA A 274 13.85 -12.73 10.50
C ALA A 274 12.33 -12.93 10.46
N LEU A 275 11.51 -11.93 10.77
CA LEU A 275 10.04 -12.00 10.64
C LEU A 275 9.62 -12.12 9.19
N THR A 276 10.34 -11.49 8.25
CA THR A 276 10.10 -11.72 6.82
C THR A 276 10.50 -13.12 6.36
N MET A 277 11.43 -13.79 7.08
CA MET A 277 11.91 -15.14 6.77
C MET A 277 11.31 -16.27 7.62
N ALA A 278 10.66 -15.95 8.75
CA ALA A 278 10.08 -16.92 9.67
C ALA A 278 8.80 -17.50 9.07
N PRO A 279 8.52 -18.81 9.21
CA PRO A 279 7.33 -19.42 8.62
C PRO A 279 6.05 -18.78 9.17
N SER A 280 5.08 -18.49 8.31
CA SER A 280 3.77 -17.97 8.73
C SER A 280 2.84 -19.15 8.97
N ILE A 281 2.96 -19.75 10.16
CA ILE A 281 2.20 -20.94 10.53
C ILE A 281 0.71 -20.62 10.61
N ILE A 282 -0.12 -21.36 9.87
CA ILE A 282 -1.58 -21.20 9.88
C ILE A 282 -2.11 -21.58 11.27
N SER A 283 -2.70 -20.63 11.98
CA SER A 283 -3.31 -20.82 13.29
C SER A 283 -4.81 -21.11 13.19
N LYS A 284 -5.48 -20.57 12.16
CA LYS A 284 -6.95 -20.68 12.04
C LYS A 284 -7.41 -20.56 10.59
N ILE A 285 -8.44 -21.34 10.23
CA ILE A 285 -9.15 -21.23 8.95
C ILE A 285 -10.66 -21.13 9.24
N GLU A 286 -11.29 -20.04 8.81
CA GLU A 286 -12.72 -19.76 8.99
C GLU A 286 -13.42 -19.56 7.65
N THR A 287 -14.70 -19.91 7.59
CA THR A 287 -15.58 -19.62 6.46
C THR A 287 -16.75 -18.75 6.90
N PHE A 288 -17.14 -17.78 6.08
CA PHE A 288 -18.25 -16.86 6.33
C PHE A 288 -19.22 -16.88 5.16
N ARG A 289 -20.39 -17.47 5.40
CA ARG A 289 -21.51 -17.31 4.47
C ARG A 289 -22.07 -15.90 4.63
N VAL A 290 -22.14 -15.13 3.55
CA VAL A 290 -22.63 -13.76 3.58
C VAL A 290 -23.56 -13.46 2.41
N PRO A 291 -24.50 -12.51 2.55
CA PRO A 291 -25.28 -12.02 1.41
C PRO A 291 -24.37 -11.47 0.29
N PRO A 292 -24.80 -11.49 -0.98
CA PRO A 292 -26.10 -11.99 -1.45
C PRO A 292 -26.17 -13.52 -1.53
N ARG A 293 -25.04 -14.21 -1.65
CA ARG A 293 -24.90 -15.69 -1.61
C ARG A 293 -23.42 -16.12 -1.67
N TRP A 294 -22.52 -15.34 -1.06
CA TRP A 294 -21.07 -15.57 -1.13
C TRP A 294 -20.56 -16.39 0.05
N LEU A 295 -19.39 -17.00 -0.15
CA LEU A 295 -18.65 -17.70 0.90
C LEU A 295 -17.21 -17.17 0.97
N PHE A 296 -16.95 -16.32 1.95
CA PHE A 296 -15.60 -15.83 2.23
C PHE A 296 -14.82 -16.80 3.10
N VAL A 297 -13.51 -16.81 2.91
CA VAL A 297 -12.55 -17.64 3.62
C VAL A 297 -11.56 -16.71 4.28
N ARG A 298 -11.29 -16.94 5.56
CA ARG A 298 -10.28 -16.18 6.32
C ARG A 298 -9.26 -17.15 6.87
N VAL A 299 -8.00 -16.88 6.62
CA VAL A 299 -6.87 -17.63 7.15
C VAL A 299 -6.06 -16.70 8.04
N GLU A 300 -5.78 -17.13 9.26
CA GLU A 300 -4.96 -16.40 10.22
C GLU A 300 -3.71 -17.21 10.52
N THR A 301 -2.58 -16.52 10.69
CA THR A 301 -1.29 -17.11 11.02
C THR A 301 -0.84 -16.70 12.43
N GLU A 302 0.08 -17.45 13.03
CA GLU A 302 0.56 -17.22 14.41
C GLU A 302 1.28 -15.87 14.59
N ASP A 303 1.82 -15.31 13.51
CA ASP A 303 2.42 -13.97 13.44
C ASP A 303 1.38 -12.83 13.27
N GLY A 304 0.08 -13.16 13.27
CA GLY A 304 -1.03 -12.21 13.24
C GLY A 304 -1.42 -11.72 11.84
N ILE A 305 -0.83 -12.25 10.77
CA ILE A 305 -1.24 -11.92 9.40
C ILE A 305 -2.57 -12.61 9.08
N VAL A 306 -3.46 -11.88 8.41
CA VAL A 306 -4.77 -12.37 7.98
C VAL A 306 -4.89 -12.29 6.46
N GLY A 307 -5.18 -13.43 5.85
CA GLY A 307 -5.50 -13.57 4.43
C GLY A 307 -6.98 -13.76 4.20
N TRP A 308 -7.50 -13.15 3.15
CA TRP A 308 -8.87 -13.32 2.69
C TRP A 308 -8.92 -14.04 1.35
N GLY A 309 -9.86 -14.97 1.23
CA GLY A 309 -10.16 -15.70 0.01
C GLY A 309 -11.65 -15.85 -0.21
N GLU A 310 -12.04 -16.31 -1.40
CA GLU A 310 -13.44 -16.52 -1.76
C GLU A 310 -13.58 -17.88 -2.43
N GLY A 311 -14.47 -18.71 -1.87
CA GLY A 311 -14.77 -20.06 -2.35
C GLY A 311 -16.25 -20.21 -2.66
N THR A 312 -16.88 -19.13 -3.14
CA THR A 312 -18.29 -19.13 -3.52
C THR A 312 -18.53 -20.21 -4.58
N LEU A 313 -19.54 -21.06 -4.37
CA LEU A 313 -20.11 -21.98 -5.36
C LEU A 313 -21.62 -21.97 -5.21
N GLU A 314 -22.28 -21.24 -6.10
CA GLU A 314 -23.71 -20.97 -6.07
C GLU A 314 -24.51 -22.28 -5.99
N GLY A 315 -25.46 -22.32 -5.06
CA GLY A 315 -26.32 -23.49 -4.82
C GLY A 315 -25.70 -24.61 -4.01
N HIS A 316 -24.39 -24.55 -3.73
CA HIS A 316 -23.62 -25.64 -3.13
C HIS A 316 -22.83 -25.20 -1.88
N THR A 317 -23.16 -24.07 -1.27
CA THR A 317 -22.45 -23.49 -0.11
C THR A 317 -22.19 -24.51 1.00
N GLU A 318 -23.19 -25.32 1.35
CA GLU A 318 -23.08 -26.34 2.40
C GLU A 318 -22.04 -27.41 2.07
N ALA A 319 -21.87 -27.77 0.79
CA ALA A 319 -20.86 -28.71 0.35
C ALA A 319 -19.44 -28.12 0.46
N ILE A 320 -19.29 -26.82 0.17
CA ILE A 320 -18.01 -26.12 0.34
C ILE A 320 -17.65 -26.01 1.82
N GLU A 321 -18.60 -25.61 2.68
CA GLU A 321 -18.42 -25.56 4.13
C GLU A 321 -18.00 -26.94 4.69
N GLY A 322 -18.61 -28.01 4.17
CA GLY A 322 -18.19 -29.40 4.46
C GLY A 322 -16.77 -29.72 3.98
N ALA A 323 -16.38 -29.28 2.79
CA ALA A 323 -15.02 -29.45 2.28
C ALA A 323 -13.97 -28.69 3.12
N PHE A 324 -14.33 -27.54 3.71
CA PHE A 324 -13.46 -26.80 4.61
C PHE A 324 -13.19 -27.52 5.93
N GLN A 325 -14.06 -28.44 6.38
CA GLN A 325 -13.76 -29.31 7.52
C GLN A 325 -12.54 -30.19 7.26
N ASP A 326 -12.37 -30.67 6.02
CA ASP A 326 -11.18 -31.42 5.63
C ASP A 326 -9.95 -30.51 5.46
N LEU A 327 -10.13 -29.29 4.93
CA LEU A 327 -9.04 -28.32 4.77
C LEU A 327 -8.48 -27.79 6.10
N GLN A 328 -9.16 -27.98 7.24
CA GLN A 328 -8.62 -27.70 8.58
C GLN A 328 -7.29 -28.44 8.84
N ARG A 329 -6.99 -29.52 8.11
CA ARG A 329 -5.71 -30.24 8.19
C ARG A 329 -4.47 -29.38 7.91
N PHE A 330 -4.64 -28.23 7.27
CA PHE A 330 -3.55 -27.30 6.98
C PHE A 330 -3.27 -26.33 8.14
N VAL A 331 -4.07 -26.33 9.21
CA VAL A 331 -3.70 -25.66 10.46
C VAL A 331 -2.42 -26.29 11.01
N GLY A 332 -1.46 -25.45 11.40
CA GLY A 332 -0.11 -25.85 11.82
C GLY A 332 0.89 -26.00 10.66
N THR A 333 0.47 -25.78 9.40
CA THR A 333 1.39 -25.74 8.25
C THR A 333 1.81 -24.30 7.95
N ASP A 334 2.99 -24.15 7.36
CA ASP A 334 3.50 -22.85 6.94
C ASP A 334 2.77 -22.35 5.67
N ALA A 335 2.06 -21.23 5.79
CA ALA A 335 1.28 -20.60 4.74
C ALA A 335 2.12 -20.20 3.52
N ASP A 336 3.44 -20.03 3.68
CA ASP A 336 4.32 -19.70 2.57
C ASP A 336 4.46 -20.83 1.55
N ASN A 337 4.18 -22.07 1.95
CA ASN A 337 4.27 -23.24 1.09
C ASN A 337 3.00 -23.44 0.25
N ILE A 338 2.50 -22.36 -0.38
CA ILE A 338 1.26 -22.33 -1.18
C ILE A 338 1.23 -23.49 -2.18
N GLN A 339 2.32 -23.72 -2.90
CA GLN A 339 2.41 -24.80 -3.90
C GLN A 339 2.26 -26.18 -3.27
N ASP A 340 2.89 -26.43 -2.12
CA ASP A 340 2.78 -27.71 -1.43
C ASP A 340 1.36 -27.94 -0.88
N ILE A 341 0.78 -26.93 -0.23
CA ILE A 341 -0.61 -26.96 0.24
C ILE A 341 -1.56 -27.22 -0.93
N TRP A 342 -1.39 -26.49 -2.05
CA TRP A 342 -2.23 -26.65 -3.24
C TRP A 342 -2.14 -28.06 -3.81
N GLN A 343 -0.92 -28.60 -3.96
CA GLN A 343 -0.75 -29.95 -4.47
C GLN A 343 -1.32 -30.98 -3.50
N THR A 344 -1.01 -30.88 -2.21
CA THR A 344 -1.52 -31.79 -1.18
C THR A 344 -3.05 -31.80 -1.16
N ALA A 345 -3.68 -30.63 -1.22
CA ALA A 345 -5.13 -30.53 -1.34
C ALA A 345 -5.63 -31.16 -2.65
N PHE A 346 -5.03 -30.86 -3.79
CA PHE A 346 -5.54 -31.35 -5.07
C PHE A 346 -5.34 -32.85 -5.30
N ARG A 347 -4.17 -33.41 -4.97
CA ARG A 347 -3.77 -34.79 -5.31
C ARG A 347 -3.50 -35.71 -4.12
N GLY A 348 -3.33 -35.19 -2.91
CA GLY A 348 -3.04 -36.00 -1.72
C GLY A 348 -4.22 -36.86 -1.25
N ARG A 349 -5.44 -36.52 -1.69
CA ARG A 349 -6.72 -37.17 -1.30
C ARG A 349 -7.19 -38.27 -2.27
N PHE A 350 -6.30 -38.73 -3.14
CA PHE A 350 -6.56 -39.73 -4.19
C PHE A 350 -7.50 -39.24 -5.31
N TYR A 351 -8.78 -39.01 -5.01
CA TYR A 351 -9.73 -38.43 -5.96
C TYR A 351 -9.51 -36.93 -6.09
N ARG A 352 -9.57 -36.41 -7.32
CA ARG A 352 -9.13 -35.06 -7.65
C ARG A 352 -10.28 -34.19 -8.13
N GLY A 353 -10.28 -32.94 -7.68
CA GLY A 353 -11.06 -31.86 -8.25
C GLY A 353 -12.58 -32.02 -8.20
N GLY A 354 -13.24 -31.59 -9.27
CA GLY A 354 -14.67 -31.33 -9.30
C GLY A 354 -15.03 -29.97 -8.69
N PRO A 355 -16.26 -29.49 -8.93
CA PRO A 355 -16.67 -28.12 -8.58
C PRO A 355 -16.49 -27.81 -7.09
N VAL A 356 -16.87 -28.74 -6.21
CA VAL A 356 -16.82 -28.54 -4.76
C VAL A 356 -15.38 -28.44 -4.24
N LEU A 357 -14.53 -29.42 -4.54
CA LEU A 357 -13.17 -29.45 -3.99
C LEU A 357 -12.28 -28.37 -4.60
N MET A 358 -12.46 -28.05 -5.88
CA MET A 358 -11.70 -26.98 -6.53
C MET A 358 -12.12 -25.61 -6.02
N SER A 359 -13.41 -25.38 -5.73
CA SER A 359 -13.85 -24.10 -5.18
C SER A 359 -13.42 -23.89 -3.73
N ALA A 360 -13.46 -24.95 -2.91
CA ALA A 360 -12.90 -24.89 -1.57
C ALA A 360 -11.38 -24.63 -1.59
N LEU A 361 -10.66 -25.30 -2.50
CA LEU A 361 -9.24 -25.06 -2.71
C LEU A 361 -8.95 -23.63 -3.19
N ALA A 362 -9.78 -23.08 -4.07
CA ALA A 362 -9.64 -21.71 -4.54
C ALA A 362 -9.70 -20.70 -3.39
N GLY A 363 -10.72 -20.81 -2.53
CA GLY A 363 -10.85 -19.92 -1.37
C GLY A 363 -9.66 -20.00 -0.43
N LEU A 364 -9.08 -21.19 -0.22
CA LEU A 364 -7.84 -21.34 0.55
C LEU A 364 -6.63 -20.73 -0.18
N ASP A 365 -6.43 -21.05 -1.45
CA ASP A 365 -5.30 -20.58 -2.26
C ASP A 365 -5.25 -19.04 -2.33
N ILE A 366 -6.39 -18.39 -2.58
CA ILE A 366 -6.49 -16.92 -2.63
C ILE A 366 -6.05 -16.31 -1.28
N ALA A 367 -6.52 -16.86 -0.15
CA ALA A 367 -6.16 -16.36 1.17
C ALA A 367 -4.67 -16.53 1.49
N LEU A 368 -4.06 -17.63 1.04
CA LEU A 368 -2.61 -17.87 1.23
C LEU A 368 -1.77 -16.90 0.39
N TRP A 369 -2.19 -16.59 -0.83
CA TRP A 369 -1.54 -15.55 -1.65
C TRP A 369 -1.68 -14.16 -1.03
N ASP A 370 -2.83 -13.85 -0.44
CA ASP A 370 -3.04 -12.61 0.29
C ASP A 370 -2.08 -12.49 1.49
N ILE A 371 -1.92 -13.56 2.29
CA ILE A 371 -0.94 -13.63 3.39
C ILE A 371 0.47 -13.37 2.87
N LYS A 372 0.89 -14.08 1.82
CA LYS A 372 2.25 -13.97 1.28
C LYS A 372 2.55 -12.56 0.77
N GLY A 373 1.61 -11.93 0.06
CA GLY A 373 1.78 -10.55 -0.41
C GLY A 373 1.84 -9.55 0.75
N LYS A 374 0.98 -9.71 1.78
CA LYS A 374 1.00 -8.87 2.99
C LYS A 374 2.30 -9.00 3.77
N LYS A 375 2.76 -10.24 3.98
CA LYS A 375 4.01 -10.54 4.67
C LYS A 375 5.22 -9.89 3.99
N LEU A 376 5.27 -9.95 2.67
CA LEU A 376 6.36 -9.41 1.87
C LEU A 376 6.17 -7.93 1.52
N GLY A 377 5.08 -7.30 1.93
CA GLY A 377 4.80 -5.89 1.65
C GLY A 377 4.60 -5.56 0.17
N VAL A 378 4.16 -6.52 -0.65
CA VAL A 378 3.99 -6.36 -2.11
C VAL A 378 2.64 -6.90 -2.60
N PRO A 379 2.05 -6.32 -3.67
CA PRO A 379 0.86 -6.88 -4.30
C PRO A 379 1.19 -8.23 -4.95
N VAL A 380 0.21 -9.14 -4.99
CA VAL A 380 0.39 -10.51 -5.52
C VAL A 380 0.94 -10.53 -6.95
N TYR A 381 0.55 -9.61 -7.83
CA TYR A 381 1.06 -9.56 -9.21
C TYR A 381 2.59 -9.40 -9.29
N GLN A 382 3.24 -8.80 -8.29
CA GLN A 382 4.71 -8.72 -8.25
C GLN A 382 5.33 -10.09 -8.02
N LEU A 383 4.70 -10.90 -7.18
CA LEU A 383 5.12 -12.29 -6.94
C LEU A 383 4.85 -13.20 -8.14
N LEU A 384 3.90 -12.83 -9.00
CA LEU A 384 3.61 -13.51 -10.28
C LEU A 384 4.53 -13.06 -11.44
N GLY A 385 5.57 -12.28 -11.16
CA GLY A 385 6.55 -11.83 -12.17
C GLY A 385 6.42 -10.37 -12.59
N GLY A 386 5.55 -9.59 -11.94
CA GLY A 386 5.38 -8.16 -12.17
C GLY A 386 4.27 -7.82 -13.16
N LYS A 387 4.01 -6.52 -13.30
CA LYS A 387 2.95 -6.00 -14.17
C LYS A 387 3.37 -6.05 -15.65
N VAL A 388 2.44 -6.40 -16.52
CA VAL A 388 2.57 -6.22 -17.99
C VAL A 388 1.56 -5.21 -18.55
N ARG A 389 0.80 -4.56 -17.67
CA ARG A 389 -0.15 -3.48 -17.95
C ARG A 389 -0.36 -2.57 -16.73
N ASP A 390 -0.89 -1.37 -16.96
CA ASP A 390 -1.14 -0.38 -15.90
C ASP A 390 -2.61 -0.23 -15.50
N LYS A 391 -3.53 -0.81 -16.28
CA LYS A 391 -4.97 -0.74 -16.08
C LYS A 391 -5.67 -1.99 -16.59
N ILE A 392 -6.81 -2.33 -15.99
CA ILE A 392 -7.61 -3.51 -16.33
C ILE A 392 -8.89 -3.03 -17.02
N ARG A 393 -9.14 -3.47 -18.25
CA ARG A 393 -10.42 -3.20 -18.93
C ARG A 393 -11.49 -4.08 -18.28
N VAL A 394 -12.65 -3.50 -17.96
CA VAL A 394 -13.77 -4.20 -17.31
C VAL A 394 -15.05 -4.09 -18.13
N TYR A 395 -15.95 -5.07 -17.97
CA TYR A 395 -17.32 -4.98 -18.45
C TYR A 395 -18.33 -5.19 -17.32
N GLY A 396 -19.50 -4.58 -17.45
CA GLY A 396 -20.61 -4.73 -16.51
C GLY A 396 -21.74 -5.59 -17.08
N TRP A 397 -22.53 -6.21 -16.22
CA TRP A 397 -23.70 -6.97 -16.63
C TRP A 397 -24.95 -6.10 -16.81
N ILE A 398 -25.72 -6.40 -17.84
CA ILE A 398 -27.07 -5.86 -18.04
C ILE A 398 -28.10 -6.99 -18.06
N GLY A 399 -29.22 -6.76 -17.38
CA GLY A 399 -30.36 -7.69 -17.32
C GLY A 399 -31.63 -7.08 -17.87
N GLY A 400 -32.71 -7.86 -17.86
CA GLY A 400 -34.06 -7.41 -18.23
C GLY A 400 -34.58 -8.05 -19.51
N ASP A 401 -35.80 -8.60 -19.41
CA ASP A 401 -36.52 -9.22 -20.52
C ASP A 401 -37.43 -8.21 -21.24
N ASP A 402 -37.80 -7.13 -20.56
CA ASP A 402 -38.47 -5.98 -21.18
C ASP A 402 -37.47 -5.12 -21.97
N PHE A 403 -37.75 -4.91 -23.25
CA PHE A 403 -36.86 -4.20 -24.17
C PHE A 403 -36.63 -2.73 -23.78
N GLY A 404 -37.64 -2.06 -23.21
CA GLY A 404 -37.53 -0.68 -22.75
C GLY A 404 -36.58 -0.56 -21.55
N HIS A 405 -36.76 -1.44 -20.56
CA HIS A 405 -35.89 -1.54 -19.39
C HIS A 405 -34.45 -1.92 -19.77
N PHE A 406 -34.28 -2.86 -20.69
CA PHE A 406 -32.98 -3.30 -21.19
C PHE A 406 -32.13 -2.14 -21.75
N LYS A 407 -32.72 -1.27 -22.59
CA LYS A 407 -32.00 -0.12 -23.16
C LYS A 407 -31.61 0.91 -22.09
N ALA A 408 -32.48 1.13 -21.10
CA ALA A 408 -32.19 2.01 -19.98
C ALA A 408 -31.00 1.48 -19.15
N GLU A 409 -30.95 0.16 -18.92
CA GLU A 409 -29.84 -0.46 -18.18
C GLU A 409 -28.51 -0.39 -18.95
N ALA A 410 -28.54 -0.62 -20.27
CA ALA A 410 -27.35 -0.42 -21.11
C ALA A 410 -26.84 1.04 -21.09
N GLN A 411 -27.76 2.02 -21.15
CA GLN A 411 -27.40 3.42 -21.01
C GLN A 411 -26.82 3.73 -19.62
N ARG A 412 -27.40 3.14 -18.56
CA ARG A 412 -26.90 3.29 -17.19
C ARG A 412 -25.46 2.79 -17.05
N ARG A 413 -25.13 1.63 -17.61
CA ARG A 413 -23.74 1.13 -17.62
C ARG A 413 -22.78 2.05 -18.37
N LYS A 414 -23.23 2.61 -19.50
CA LYS A 414 -22.44 3.62 -20.22
C LYS A 414 -22.20 4.87 -19.36
N ASP A 415 -23.21 5.33 -18.65
CA ASP A 415 -23.12 6.50 -17.76
C ASP A 415 -22.21 6.23 -16.54
N GLN A 416 -22.10 4.96 -16.11
CA GLN A 416 -21.13 4.48 -15.12
C GLN A 416 -19.69 4.40 -15.67
N GLY A 417 -19.47 4.72 -16.94
CA GLY A 417 -18.16 4.73 -17.58
C GLY A 417 -17.77 3.41 -18.25
N PHE A 418 -18.62 2.39 -18.28
CA PHE A 418 -18.30 1.15 -19.02
C PHE A 418 -18.27 1.38 -20.53
N THR A 419 -17.36 0.68 -21.21
CA THR A 419 -17.29 0.65 -22.70
C THR A 419 -17.72 -0.70 -23.28
N ALA A 420 -17.91 -1.70 -22.42
CA ALA A 420 -18.36 -3.04 -22.76
C ALA A 420 -19.37 -3.53 -21.71
N VAL A 421 -20.32 -4.34 -22.16
CA VAL A 421 -21.30 -5.00 -21.29
C VAL A 421 -21.48 -6.47 -21.65
N LYS A 422 -22.03 -7.26 -20.73
CA LYS A 422 -22.47 -8.64 -21.00
C LYS A 422 -23.97 -8.79 -20.73
N MET A 423 -24.64 -9.59 -21.54
CA MET A 423 -26.08 -9.84 -21.47
C MET A 423 -26.42 -11.30 -21.72
N ASN A 424 -27.56 -11.74 -21.19
CA ASN A 424 -28.14 -13.04 -21.54
C ASN A 424 -28.54 -13.06 -23.01
N GLY A 425 -28.16 -14.11 -23.74
CA GLY A 425 -28.56 -14.37 -25.11
C GLY A 425 -30.03 -14.71 -25.20
N THR A 426 -30.44 -15.87 -24.70
CA THR A 426 -31.82 -16.36 -24.74
C THR A 426 -32.27 -16.87 -23.37
N GLU A 427 -33.58 -16.97 -23.18
CA GLU A 427 -34.13 -17.89 -22.19
C GLU A 427 -33.88 -19.35 -22.59
N SER A 428 -34.33 -20.30 -21.77
CA SER A 428 -34.27 -21.71 -22.14
C SER A 428 -35.21 -22.00 -23.32
N VAL A 429 -34.66 -22.58 -24.38
CA VAL A 429 -35.41 -22.99 -25.57
C VAL A 429 -35.60 -24.51 -25.60
N ALA A 430 -36.56 -24.99 -26.40
CA ALA A 430 -36.65 -26.42 -26.68
C ALA A 430 -35.41 -26.93 -27.45
N TRP A 431 -35.24 -28.25 -27.51
CA TRP A 431 -34.12 -28.88 -28.23
C TRP A 431 -33.98 -28.41 -29.68
N ILE A 432 -35.11 -28.26 -30.35
CA ILE A 432 -35.27 -27.57 -31.63
C ILE A 432 -36.56 -26.74 -31.48
N ASP A 433 -36.49 -25.46 -31.80
CA ASP A 433 -37.59 -24.52 -31.63
C ASP A 433 -37.76 -23.65 -32.89
N SER A 434 -38.82 -22.84 -32.91
CA SER A 434 -39.02 -21.85 -33.96
C SER A 434 -37.83 -20.87 -34.00
N PRO A 435 -37.23 -20.56 -35.16
CA PRO A 435 -36.17 -19.56 -35.25
C PRO A 435 -36.54 -18.18 -34.70
N THR A 436 -37.84 -17.84 -34.68
CA THR A 436 -38.35 -16.56 -34.16
C THR A 436 -38.05 -16.32 -32.68
N VAL A 437 -37.79 -17.39 -31.90
CA VAL A 437 -37.41 -17.24 -30.48
C VAL A 437 -36.03 -16.56 -30.29
N LEU A 438 -35.26 -16.45 -31.38
CA LEU A 438 -33.92 -15.84 -31.39
C LEU A 438 -33.94 -14.34 -31.73
N ASP A 439 -35.05 -13.84 -32.30
CA ASP A 439 -35.14 -12.48 -32.85
C ASP A 439 -34.93 -11.40 -31.77
N SER A 440 -35.43 -11.64 -30.56
CA SER A 440 -35.32 -10.70 -29.44
C SER A 440 -33.85 -10.50 -29.01
N THR A 441 -33.03 -11.54 -29.08
CA THR A 441 -31.59 -11.45 -28.81
C THR A 441 -30.89 -10.53 -29.81
N VAL A 442 -31.19 -10.72 -31.10
CA VAL A 442 -30.62 -9.91 -32.18
C VAL A 442 -30.96 -8.43 -31.99
N GLN A 443 -32.23 -8.12 -31.69
CA GLN A 443 -32.69 -6.75 -31.45
C GLN A 443 -32.00 -6.11 -30.23
N ARG A 444 -31.80 -6.86 -29.15
CA ARG A 444 -31.13 -6.37 -27.93
C ARG A 444 -29.65 -6.10 -28.18
N VAL A 445 -28.96 -6.97 -28.91
CA VAL A 445 -27.56 -6.76 -29.32
C VAL A 445 -27.45 -5.50 -30.19
N GLU A 446 -28.32 -5.34 -31.18
CA GLU A 446 -28.36 -4.13 -32.02
C GLU A 446 -28.56 -2.86 -31.17
N ALA A 447 -29.47 -2.90 -30.19
CA ALA A 447 -29.72 -1.78 -29.30
C ALA A 447 -28.48 -1.36 -28.50
N VAL A 448 -27.72 -2.32 -27.96
CA VAL A 448 -26.47 -2.04 -27.22
C VAL A 448 -25.40 -1.48 -28.16
N ARG A 449 -25.22 -2.08 -29.35
CA ARG A 449 -24.26 -1.59 -30.35
C ARG A 449 -24.57 -0.16 -30.78
N ASN A 450 -25.85 0.20 -30.92
CA ASN A 450 -26.29 1.56 -31.26
C ASN A 450 -25.98 2.59 -30.16
N LEU A 451 -25.77 2.17 -28.91
CA LEU A 451 -25.26 3.03 -27.84
C LEU A 451 -23.74 3.21 -27.90
N GLY A 452 -23.04 2.50 -28.78
CA GLY A 452 -21.58 2.54 -28.90
C GLY A 452 -20.83 1.68 -27.89
N LEU A 453 -21.50 0.69 -27.28
CA LEU A 453 -20.89 -0.28 -26.38
C LEU A 453 -20.52 -1.56 -27.12
N ASP A 454 -19.43 -2.20 -26.71
CA ASP A 454 -19.17 -3.61 -27.04
C ASP A 454 -20.09 -4.51 -26.19
N VAL A 455 -20.51 -5.66 -26.73
CA VAL A 455 -21.46 -6.55 -26.05
C VAL A 455 -21.06 -8.02 -26.16
N GLY A 456 -20.78 -8.64 -25.02
CA GLY A 456 -20.72 -10.11 -24.90
C GLY A 456 -22.12 -10.69 -24.78
N VAL A 457 -22.39 -11.81 -25.45
CA VAL A 457 -23.70 -12.47 -25.44
C VAL A 457 -23.55 -13.86 -24.86
N ASP A 458 -24.12 -14.07 -23.68
CA ASP A 458 -23.97 -15.30 -22.91
C ASP A 458 -25.17 -16.24 -23.11
N PHE A 459 -24.92 -17.41 -23.68
CA PHE A 459 -25.95 -18.38 -24.02
C PHE A 459 -26.25 -19.31 -22.83
N HIS A 460 -25.43 -19.32 -21.78
CA HIS A 460 -25.55 -20.17 -20.59
C HIS A 460 -25.65 -21.67 -20.87
N GLY A 461 -25.19 -22.13 -22.04
CA GLY A 461 -25.43 -23.50 -22.51
C GLY A 461 -26.90 -23.86 -22.71
N ARG A 462 -27.82 -22.88 -22.74
CA ARG A 462 -29.27 -23.08 -22.84
C ARG A 462 -29.76 -23.36 -24.25
N LEU A 463 -28.90 -23.19 -25.25
CA LEU A 463 -29.18 -23.55 -26.63
C LEU A 463 -28.57 -24.91 -26.95
N HIS A 464 -29.32 -25.72 -27.70
CA HIS A 464 -28.80 -26.94 -28.30
C HIS A 464 -28.17 -26.64 -29.67
N LYS A 465 -27.29 -27.53 -30.13
CA LYS A 465 -26.46 -27.39 -31.35
C LYS A 465 -27.20 -26.84 -32.57
N GLY A 466 -28.45 -27.24 -32.80
CA GLY A 466 -29.25 -26.77 -33.94
C GLY A 466 -29.68 -25.29 -33.83
N MET A 467 -29.99 -24.83 -32.62
CA MET A 467 -30.39 -23.44 -32.34
C MET A 467 -29.18 -22.53 -32.15
N ALA A 468 -28.13 -23.01 -31.46
CA ALA A 468 -26.91 -22.24 -31.20
C ALA A 468 -26.24 -21.75 -32.49
N ARG A 469 -26.14 -22.62 -33.51
CA ARG A 469 -25.58 -22.25 -34.83
C ARG A 469 -26.39 -21.17 -35.52
N GLN A 470 -27.72 -21.21 -35.40
CA GLN A 470 -28.59 -20.21 -36.00
C GLN A 470 -28.40 -18.86 -35.30
N LEU A 471 -28.45 -18.82 -33.96
CA LEU A 471 -28.24 -17.58 -33.23
C LEU A 471 -26.86 -16.99 -33.50
N ALA A 472 -25.80 -17.80 -33.42
CA ALA A 472 -24.44 -17.34 -33.71
C ALA A 472 -24.34 -16.71 -35.12
N LYS A 473 -25.01 -17.30 -36.12
CA LYS A 473 -25.04 -16.76 -37.48
C LYS A 473 -25.86 -15.47 -37.60
N LEU A 474 -26.99 -15.38 -36.92
CA LEU A 474 -27.83 -14.18 -36.88
C LEU A 474 -27.13 -13.01 -36.17
N LEU A 475 -26.24 -13.29 -35.23
CA LEU A 475 -25.50 -12.26 -34.51
C LEU A 475 -24.29 -11.71 -35.28
N GLU A 476 -23.70 -12.45 -36.23
CA GLU A 476 -22.50 -12.01 -36.98
C GLU A 476 -22.60 -10.59 -37.57
N PRO A 477 -23.70 -10.19 -38.24
CA PRO A 477 -23.82 -8.84 -38.81
C PRO A 477 -23.75 -7.74 -37.74
N HIS A 478 -24.09 -8.06 -36.50
CA HIS A 478 -24.11 -7.12 -35.37
C HIS A 478 -22.79 -7.10 -34.59
N ARG A 479 -21.83 -7.97 -34.94
CA ARG A 479 -20.47 -7.99 -34.39
C ARG A 479 -20.45 -7.95 -32.86
N PRO A 480 -21.08 -8.93 -32.17
CA PRO A 480 -20.92 -9.04 -30.72
C PRO A 480 -19.43 -9.20 -30.39
N PHE A 481 -19.06 -8.80 -29.19
CA PHE A 481 -17.67 -8.83 -28.73
C PHE A 481 -17.18 -10.28 -28.58
N PHE A 482 -18.06 -11.15 -28.09
CA PHE A 482 -17.93 -12.60 -28.08
C PHE A 482 -19.31 -13.24 -27.87
N ILE A 483 -19.42 -14.54 -28.17
CA ILE A 483 -20.52 -15.40 -27.70
C ILE A 483 -19.98 -16.34 -26.63
N GLU A 484 -20.62 -16.37 -25.47
CA GLU A 484 -20.20 -17.15 -24.30
C GLU A 484 -21.08 -18.40 -24.11
N GLU A 485 -20.45 -19.51 -23.72
CA GLU A 485 -21.07 -20.82 -23.46
C GLU A 485 -22.15 -21.19 -24.50
N PRO A 486 -21.84 -21.15 -25.82
CA PRO A 486 -22.85 -21.39 -26.86
C PRO A 486 -23.42 -22.81 -26.82
N LEU A 487 -22.68 -23.73 -26.21
CA LEU A 487 -23.04 -25.11 -25.89
C LEU A 487 -22.46 -25.44 -24.51
N LEU A 488 -22.99 -26.48 -23.86
CA LEU A 488 -22.47 -26.96 -22.58
C LEU A 488 -20.99 -27.39 -22.66
N ALA A 489 -20.25 -27.09 -21.59
CA ALA A 489 -18.84 -27.39 -21.36
C ALA A 489 -18.43 -28.89 -21.35
N SER A 490 -19.32 -29.80 -21.77
CA SER A 490 -19.03 -31.22 -22.02
C SER A 490 -18.81 -31.56 -23.50
N HIS A 491 -18.88 -30.58 -24.41
CA HIS A 491 -18.94 -30.79 -25.86
C HIS A 491 -17.83 -30.06 -26.65
N PRO A 492 -16.53 -30.35 -26.41
CA PRO A 492 -15.44 -29.63 -27.07
C PRO A 492 -15.45 -29.76 -28.61
N GLN A 493 -15.80 -30.94 -29.13
CA GLN A 493 -15.82 -31.16 -30.59
C GLN A 493 -16.99 -30.45 -31.27
N GLU A 494 -18.16 -30.44 -30.64
CA GLU A 494 -19.33 -29.74 -31.15
C GLU A 494 -19.13 -28.22 -31.13
N THR A 495 -18.44 -27.69 -30.11
CA THR A 495 -18.06 -26.29 -30.05
C THR A 495 -17.02 -25.97 -31.13
N ALA A 496 -16.02 -26.82 -31.37
CA ALA A 496 -15.09 -26.67 -32.48
C ALA A 496 -15.78 -26.69 -33.85
N ASP A 497 -16.82 -27.50 -34.02
CA ASP A 497 -17.63 -27.48 -35.24
C ASP A 497 -18.46 -26.20 -35.39
N LEU A 498 -18.95 -25.62 -34.29
CA LEU A 498 -19.61 -24.31 -34.31
C LEU A 498 -18.62 -23.20 -34.67
N ALA A 499 -17.42 -23.20 -34.08
CA ALA A 499 -16.36 -22.22 -34.33
C ALA A 499 -16.01 -22.10 -35.81
N LYS A 500 -16.02 -23.22 -36.56
CA LYS A 500 -15.76 -23.23 -38.02
C LYS A 500 -16.84 -22.54 -38.86
N LEU A 501 -18.02 -22.28 -38.29
CA LEU A 501 -19.19 -21.73 -39.01
C LEU A 501 -19.34 -20.23 -38.86
N VAL A 502 -18.66 -19.62 -37.88
CA VAL A 502 -18.77 -18.20 -37.56
C VAL A 502 -17.41 -17.54 -37.37
N SER A 503 -17.33 -16.24 -37.62
CA SER A 503 -16.13 -15.43 -37.30
C SER A 503 -16.20 -14.75 -35.93
N THR A 504 -17.34 -14.84 -35.26
CA THR A 504 -17.53 -14.26 -33.92
C THR A 504 -16.71 -15.04 -32.89
N PRO A 505 -15.92 -14.37 -32.02
CA PRO A 505 -15.14 -15.04 -30.99
C PRO A 505 -16.02 -15.87 -30.05
N ILE A 506 -15.56 -17.08 -29.73
CA ILE A 506 -16.20 -17.96 -28.75
C ILE A 506 -15.47 -17.86 -27.41
N ALA A 507 -16.24 -17.68 -26.35
CA ALA A 507 -15.77 -17.67 -24.97
C ALA A 507 -16.41 -18.83 -24.18
N LEU A 508 -15.63 -19.48 -23.30
CA LEU A 508 -16.11 -20.51 -22.39
C LEU A 508 -15.10 -20.76 -21.26
N GLY A 509 -15.56 -21.38 -20.17
CA GLY A 509 -14.65 -21.86 -19.13
C GLY A 509 -15.17 -21.76 -17.70
N GLU A 510 -16.29 -21.08 -17.47
CA GLU A 510 -16.86 -20.91 -16.12
C GLU A 510 -17.14 -22.26 -15.43
N ARG A 511 -17.46 -23.29 -16.23
CA ARG A 511 -17.78 -24.65 -15.79
C ARG A 511 -16.59 -25.63 -15.91
N LEU A 512 -15.37 -25.13 -16.13
CA LEU A 512 -14.14 -25.91 -16.22
C LEU A 512 -13.26 -25.62 -15.00
N PHE A 513 -12.80 -26.66 -14.28
CA PHE A 513 -12.25 -26.50 -12.93
C PHE A 513 -10.73 -26.68 -12.84
N THR A 514 -10.10 -27.18 -13.89
CA THR A 514 -8.66 -27.47 -13.90
C THR A 514 -8.08 -27.24 -15.29
N ARG A 515 -6.76 -27.07 -15.41
CA ARG A 515 -6.11 -27.01 -16.74
C ARG A 515 -6.39 -28.26 -17.59
N ASN A 516 -6.70 -29.41 -16.98
CA ASN A 516 -7.03 -30.62 -17.73
C ASN A 516 -8.40 -30.52 -18.40
N ASP A 517 -9.33 -29.76 -17.82
CA ASP A 517 -10.66 -29.55 -18.36
C ASP A 517 -10.62 -28.57 -19.54
N PHE A 518 -9.71 -27.58 -19.49
CA PHE A 518 -9.46 -26.64 -20.60
C PHE A 518 -8.74 -27.28 -21.80
N ARG A 519 -7.86 -28.24 -21.53
CA ARG A 519 -6.97 -28.82 -22.57
C ARG A 519 -7.71 -29.30 -23.83
N PRO A 520 -8.82 -30.07 -23.77
CA PRO A 520 -9.54 -30.51 -24.97
C PRO A 520 -10.08 -29.35 -25.82
N TYR A 521 -10.47 -28.23 -25.21
CA TYR A 521 -10.96 -27.05 -25.91
C TYR A 521 -9.86 -26.31 -26.67
N PHE A 522 -8.66 -26.24 -26.07
CA PHE A 522 -7.49 -25.65 -26.70
C PHE A 522 -6.95 -26.52 -27.84
N GLU A 523 -6.80 -27.83 -27.61
CA GLU A 523 -6.30 -28.77 -28.63
C GLU A 523 -7.24 -28.90 -29.84
N SER A 524 -8.55 -28.76 -29.64
CA SER A 524 -9.55 -28.77 -30.72
C SER A 524 -9.80 -27.41 -31.38
N ARG A 525 -9.17 -26.33 -30.88
CA ARG A 525 -9.39 -24.94 -31.34
C ARG A 525 -10.86 -24.53 -31.25
N ALA A 526 -11.50 -24.88 -30.14
CA ALA A 526 -12.93 -24.65 -29.92
C ALA A 526 -13.25 -23.28 -29.34
N THR A 527 -12.27 -22.58 -28.76
CA THR A 527 -12.47 -21.30 -28.06
C THR A 527 -11.37 -20.31 -28.43
N ASP A 528 -11.75 -19.03 -28.45
CA ASP A 528 -10.84 -17.89 -28.64
C ASP A 528 -10.56 -17.17 -27.30
N ILE A 529 -11.45 -17.34 -26.32
CA ILE A 529 -11.37 -16.70 -25.00
C ILE A 529 -11.64 -17.75 -23.91
N ALA A 530 -10.64 -18.00 -23.06
CA ALA A 530 -10.79 -18.82 -21.87
C ALA A 530 -11.34 -17.99 -20.71
N GLN A 531 -12.38 -18.49 -20.04
CA GLN A 531 -13.04 -17.83 -18.91
C GLN A 531 -13.00 -18.66 -17.62
N PRO A 532 -11.81 -19.07 -17.13
CA PRO A 532 -11.72 -19.72 -15.82
C PRO A 532 -12.25 -18.79 -14.72
N ASP A 533 -13.07 -19.33 -13.82
CA ASP A 533 -13.44 -18.62 -12.59
C ASP A 533 -12.37 -18.88 -11.51
N VAL A 534 -11.79 -17.83 -10.94
CA VAL A 534 -10.73 -17.94 -9.93
C VAL A 534 -11.18 -18.71 -8.68
N SER A 535 -12.46 -18.57 -8.31
CA SER A 535 -13.10 -19.23 -7.18
C SER A 535 -13.55 -20.65 -7.47
N HIS A 536 -13.40 -21.14 -8.71
CA HIS A 536 -13.73 -22.52 -9.10
C HIS A 536 -12.57 -23.30 -9.69
N CYS A 537 -11.61 -22.64 -10.31
CA CYS A 537 -10.48 -23.31 -10.94
C CYS A 537 -9.38 -23.69 -9.94
N GLY A 538 -9.53 -23.37 -8.65
CA GLY A 538 -8.51 -23.62 -7.64
C GLY A 538 -7.58 -22.44 -7.35
N GLY A 539 -8.07 -21.21 -7.53
CA GLY A 539 -7.41 -19.99 -7.06
C GLY A 539 -6.40 -19.41 -8.04
N ILE A 540 -5.68 -18.40 -7.55
CA ILE A 540 -4.64 -17.65 -8.28
C ILE A 540 -3.59 -18.61 -8.85
N SER A 541 -3.19 -19.62 -8.07
CA SER A 541 -2.21 -20.61 -8.49
C SER A 541 -2.62 -21.35 -9.76
N GLU A 542 -3.87 -21.76 -9.90
CA GLU A 542 -4.33 -22.51 -11.07
C GLU A 542 -4.73 -21.57 -12.21
N LEU A 543 -5.38 -20.44 -11.90
CA LEU A 543 -5.75 -19.42 -12.87
C LEU A 543 -4.53 -18.95 -13.67
N HIS A 544 -3.43 -18.61 -13.00
CA HIS A 544 -2.19 -18.17 -13.67
C HIS A 544 -1.63 -19.26 -14.60
N ARG A 545 -1.67 -20.53 -14.19
CA ARG A 545 -1.19 -21.64 -15.03
C ARG A 545 -2.14 -21.92 -16.21
N ILE A 546 -3.46 -21.78 -16.04
CA ILE A 546 -4.43 -21.88 -17.14
C ILE A 546 -4.18 -20.76 -18.15
N ALA A 547 -3.97 -19.53 -17.68
CA ALA A 547 -3.69 -18.39 -18.54
C ALA A 547 -2.38 -18.58 -19.34
N SER A 548 -1.32 -19.03 -18.68
CA SER A 548 -0.04 -19.38 -19.33
C SER A 548 -0.20 -20.50 -20.37
N MET A 549 -1.06 -21.49 -20.09
CA MET A 549 -1.34 -22.55 -21.07
C MET A 549 -2.13 -22.02 -22.26
N ALA A 550 -3.14 -21.17 -22.04
CA ALA A 550 -3.97 -20.56 -23.09
C ALA A 550 -3.12 -19.74 -24.08
N GLU A 551 -2.10 -19.03 -23.58
CA GLU A 551 -1.17 -18.25 -24.41
C GLU A 551 -0.51 -19.10 -25.50
N THR A 552 -0.18 -20.37 -25.21
CA THR A 552 0.44 -21.28 -26.19
C THR A 552 -0.48 -21.69 -27.35
N TYR A 553 -1.78 -21.39 -27.24
CA TYR A 553 -2.80 -21.69 -28.25
C TYR A 553 -3.36 -20.44 -28.93
N ASP A 554 -2.78 -19.25 -28.68
CA ASP A 554 -3.30 -17.96 -29.17
C ASP A 554 -4.71 -17.65 -28.65
N VAL A 555 -4.97 -18.03 -27.39
CA VAL A 555 -6.26 -17.84 -26.71
C VAL A 555 -6.14 -16.73 -25.66
N GLY A 556 -7.05 -15.77 -25.72
CA GLY A 556 -7.17 -14.70 -24.73
C GLY A 556 -7.80 -15.22 -23.43
N VAL A 557 -7.59 -14.50 -22.32
CA VAL A 557 -8.15 -14.86 -21.01
C VAL A 557 -9.03 -13.73 -20.50
N ALA A 558 -10.25 -14.07 -20.10
CA ALA A 558 -11.20 -13.16 -19.47
C ALA A 558 -11.82 -13.87 -18.27
N PRO A 559 -11.20 -13.80 -17.08
CA PRO A 559 -11.66 -14.58 -15.94
C PRO A 559 -13.12 -14.29 -15.60
N HIS A 560 -13.90 -15.37 -15.47
CA HIS A 560 -15.28 -15.30 -15.03
C HIS A 560 -15.30 -14.85 -13.55
N CYS A 561 -16.09 -13.82 -13.24
CA CYS A 561 -16.15 -13.27 -11.89
C CYS A 561 -17.48 -12.55 -11.60
N PRO A 562 -18.62 -13.27 -11.62
CA PRO A 562 -19.92 -12.76 -11.16
C PRO A 562 -20.03 -12.70 -9.62
N LEU A 563 -18.90 -12.72 -8.93
CA LEU A 563 -18.73 -13.03 -7.51
C LEU A 563 -18.45 -11.78 -6.67
N GLY A 564 -17.89 -11.96 -5.47
CA GLY A 564 -17.57 -10.91 -4.52
C GLY A 564 -16.25 -10.18 -4.79
N PRO A 565 -15.94 -9.19 -3.93
CA PRO A 565 -14.76 -8.33 -4.10
C PRO A 565 -13.42 -9.06 -3.96
N ILE A 566 -13.39 -10.15 -3.19
CA ILE A 566 -12.16 -10.92 -2.96
C ILE A 566 -11.80 -11.71 -4.22
N ALA A 567 -12.79 -12.38 -4.84
CA ALA A 567 -12.61 -13.03 -6.13
C ALA A 567 -12.18 -12.04 -7.22
N LEU A 568 -12.84 -10.87 -7.30
CA LEU A 568 -12.48 -9.85 -8.28
C LEU A 568 -11.03 -9.35 -8.10
N ALA A 569 -10.61 -9.08 -6.86
CA ALA A 569 -9.23 -8.68 -6.59
C ALA A 569 -8.24 -9.78 -6.98
N ALA A 570 -8.55 -11.05 -6.70
CA ALA A 570 -7.72 -12.18 -7.11
C ALA A 570 -7.58 -12.29 -8.64
N CYS A 571 -8.67 -12.09 -9.40
CA CYS A 571 -8.62 -12.00 -10.85
C CYS A 571 -7.70 -10.86 -11.30
N ILE A 572 -7.90 -9.64 -10.78
CA ILE A 572 -7.09 -8.46 -11.15
C ILE A 572 -5.59 -8.66 -10.90
N GLN A 573 -5.22 -9.36 -9.82
CA GLN A 573 -3.82 -9.68 -9.55
C GLN A 573 -3.22 -10.56 -10.66
N VAL A 574 -3.96 -11.56 -11.16
CA VAL A 574 -3.53 -12.38 -12.31
C VAL A 574 -3.60 -11.58 -13.61
N ASP A 575 -4.69 -10.87 -13.86
CA ASP A 575 -4.90 -10.03 -15.04
C ASP A 575 -3.82 -8.98 -15.20
N THR A 576 -3.19 -8.52 -14.11
CA THR A 576 -2.08 -7.56 -14.17
C THR A 576 -0.79 -8.20 -14.70
N ALA A 577 -0.58 -9.49 -14.44
CA ALA A 577 0.66 -10.22 -14.72
C ALA A 577 0.63 -11.02 -16.04
N VAL A 578 -0.54 -11.43 -16.54
CA VAL A 578 -0.63 -12.32 -17.72
C VAL A 578 -0.74 -11.56 -19.05
N PRO A 579 0.09 -11.83 -20.07
CA PRO A 579 0.12 -11.02 -21.30
C PRO A 579 -1.14 -11.18 -22.17
N ASN A 580 -1.75 -12.36 -22.18
CA ASN A 580 -2.95 -12.67 -22.96
C ASN A 580 -4.28 -12.30 -22.27
N PHE A 581 -4.26 -11.50 -21.21
CA PHE A 581 -5.48 -10.92 -20.62
C PHE A 581 -6.24 -10.06 -21.65
N PHE A 582 -7.55 -10.28 -21.73
CA PHE A 582 -8.47 -9.59 -22.65
C PHE A 582 -9.33 -8.55 -21.95
N ILE A 583 -10.19 -8.97 -21.02
CA ILE A 583 -11.14 -8.11 -20.28
C ILE A 583 -11.58 -8.82 -19.00
N GLN A 584 -11.89 -8.08 -17.93
CA GLN A 584 -12.35 -8.64 -16.66
C GLN A 584 -13.85 -8.40 -16.45
N GLU A 585 -14.57 -9.44 -16.06
CA GLU A 585 -15.95 -9.35 -15.60
C GLU A 585 -16.07 -8.64 -14.25
N MET A 586 -17.05 -7.75 -14.10
CA MET A 586 -17.32 -7.05 -12.85
C MET A 586 -18.81 -7.14 -12.47
N SER A 587 -19.09 -7.61 -11.26
CA SER A 587 -20.44 -7.86 -10.72
C SER A 587 -21.09 -6.64 -10.05
N TRP A 588 -20.54 -5.44 -10.22
CA TRP A 588 -21.05 -4.22 -9.57
C TRP A 588 -22.49 -3.90 -10.00
N GLU A 589 -23.39 -3.85 -9.02
CA GLU A 589 -24.83 -3.63 -9.20
C GLU A 589 -25.44 -4.61 -10.22
N ILE A 590 -25.03 -5.88 -10.17
CA ILE A 590 -25.55 -6.90 -11.08
C ILE A 590 -27.05 -7.16 -10.85
N HIS A 591 -27.79 -7.37 -11.94
CA HIS A 591 -29.26 -7.35 -11.99
C HIS A 591 -29.98 -8.37 -11.10
N TYR A 592 -29.33 -9.47 -10.71
CA TYR A 592 -29.92 -10.50 -9.85
C TYR A 592 -29.58 -10.34 -8.36
N ASN A 593 -28.72 -9.37 -7.99
CA ASN A 593 -28.51 -9.02 -6.60
C ASN A 593 -29.68 -8.16 -6.11
N GLN A 594 -30.22 -8.48 -4.94
CA GLN A 594 -31.29 -7.70 -4.36
C GLN A 594 -30.74 -6.33 -3.93
N ALA A 595 -31.29 -5.26 -4.50
CA ALA A 595 -30.89 -3.90 -4.19
C ALA A 595 -30.95 -3.63 -2.68
N GLY A 596 -29.87 -3.08 -2.13
CA GLY A 596 -29.76 -2.73 -0.70
C GLY A 596 -29.44 -3.90 0.25
N VAL A 597 -29.23 -5.12 -0.26
CA VAL A 597 -28.83 -6.27 0.58
C VAL A 597 -27.31 -6.37 0.73
N ALA A 598 -26.63 -6.65 -0.37
CA ALA A 598 -25.18 -6.66 -0.50
C ALA A 598 -24.81 -6.64 -1.99
N ASP A 599 -23.68 -6.04 -2.29
CA ASP A 599 -23.13 -5.86 -3.63
C ASP A 599 -21.59 -5.76 -3.55
N LEU A 600 -20.91 -5.71 -4.70
CA LEU A 600 -19.44 -5.77 -4.81
C LEU A 600 -18.70 -4.89 -3.79
N HIS A 601 -19.19 -3.67 -3.55
CA HIS A 601 -18.55 -2.69 -2.66
C HIS A 601 -18.86 -2.87 -1.17
N THR A 602 -19.77 -3.77 -0.80
CA THR A 602 -20.35 -3.82 0.55
C THR A 602 -19.35 -4.18 1.64
N TYR A 603 -18.44 -5.11 1.36
CA TYR A 603 -17.50 -5.65 2.35
C TYR A 603 -16.11 -5.02 2.30
N LEU A 604 -15.90 -4.03 1.45
CA LEU A 604 -14.64 -3.30 1.34
C LEU A 604 -14.58 -2.17 2.36
N VAL A 605 -13.38 -1.91 2.90
CA VAL A 605 -13.12 -0.68 3.66
C VAL A 605 -13.04 0.52 2.71
N ASP A 606 -12.32 0.38 1.60
CA ASP A 606 -12.24 1.38 0.53
C ASP A 606 -12.81 0.81 -0.79
N PRO A 607 -14.04 1.17 -1.17
CA PRO A 607 -14.62 0.72 -2.43
C PRO A 607 -14.07 1.46 -3.66
N SER A 608 -13.33 2.57 -3.48
CA SER A 608 -12.84 3.39 -4.60
C SER A 608 -11.76 2.68 -5.43
N VAL A 609 -11.14 1.62 -4.88
CA VAL A 609 -10.18 0.75 -5.58
C VAL A 609 -10.76 0.10 -6.85
N PHE A 610 -12.09 0.02 -6.96
CA PHE A 610 -12.79 -0.50 -8.14
C PHE A 610 -13.51 0.59 -8.95
N SER A 611 -13.10 1.85 -8.83
CA SER A 611 -13.71 2.95 -9.60
C SER A 611 -13.51 2.76 -11.10
N VAL A 612 -14.61 2.64 -11.83
CA VAL A 612 -14.59 2.50 -13.29
C VAL A 612 -14.41 3.87 -13.96
N LYS A 613 -13.42 3.97 -14.84
CA LYS A 613 -13.18 5.15 -15.67
C LYS A 613 -12.83 4.72 -17.09
N ASP A 614 -13.60 5.21 -18.06
CA ASP A 614 -13.40 4.92 -19.49
C ASP A 614 -13.26 3.41 -19.78
N GLY A 615 -14.06 2.59 -19.10
CA GLY A 615 -14.10 1.14 -19.19
C GLY A 615 -12.94 0.41 -18.52
N HIS A 616 -12.19 1.08 -17.65
CA HIS A 616 -11.05 0.51 -16.95
C HIS A 616 -11.09 0.78 -15.45
N ILE A 617 -10.40 -0.06 -14.69
CA ILE A 617 -9.98 0.21 -13.32
C ILE A 617 -8.44 0.23 -13.27
N ASP A 618 -7.88 0.87 -12.25
CA ASP A 618 -6.44 0.83 -11.99
C ASP A 618 -6.02 -0.54 -11.43
N ILE A 619 -4.75 -0.90 -11.61
CA ILE A 619 -4.18 -2.09 -10.96
C ILE A 619 -4.09 -1.91 -9.44
N LEU A 620 -4.26 -2.99 -8.69
CA LEU A 620 -4.29 -2.99 -7.22
C LEU A 620 -2.87 -3.00 -6.64
N ARG A 621 -2.38 -1.84 -6.17
CA ARG A 621 -0.96 -1.67 -5.78
C ARG A 621 -0.63 -2.00 -4.33
N ALA A 622 -1.62 -2.04 -3.44
CA ALA A 622 -1.38 -2.32 -2.03
C ALA A 622 -0.97 -3.80 -1.80
N PRO A 623 -0.30 -4.12 -0.68
CA PRO A 623 0.16 -5.49 -0.40
C PRO A 623 -0.96 -6.54 -0.42
N GLY A 624 -0.60 -7.80 -0.70
CA GLY A 624 -1.56 -8.90 -0.79
C GLY A 624 -2.45 -8.77 -2.02
N LEU A 625 -3.76 -8.97 -1.86
CA LEU A 625 -4.74 -8.75 -2.92
C LEU A 625 -4.93 -7.28 -3.29
N GLY A 626 -4.39 -6.35 -2.49
CA GLY A 626 -4.51 -4.92 -2.71
C GLY A 626 -5.89 -4.34 -2.36
N ILE A 627 -6.64 -5.06 -1.52
CA ILE A 627 -7.91 -4.63 -0.93
C ILE A 627 -7.91 -4.87 0.59
N GLU A 628 -8.75 -4.14 1.31
CA GLU A 628 -9.01 -4.35 2.73
C GLU A 628 -10.48 -4.72 2.96
N ILE A 629 -10.71 -5.81 3.68
CA ILE A 629 -12.04 -6.35 3.99
C ILE A 629 -12.48 -5.87 5.37
N ASN A 630 -13.72 -5.37 5.45
CA ASN A 630 -14.36 -5.02 6.71
C ASN A 630 -14.76 -6.29 7.47
N GLU A 631 -13.84 -6.83 8.27
CA GLU A 631 -14.03 -8.08 9.01
C GLU A 631 -15.21 -8.01 9.99
N GLU A 632 -15.41 -6.89 10.67
CA GLU A 632 -16.53 -6.71 11.61
C GLU A 632 -17.88 -6.83 10.90
N LEU A 633 -18.00 -6.21 9.72
CA LEU A 633 -19.19 -6.33 8.88
C LEU A 633 -19.38 -7.76 8.36
N VAL A 634 -18.32 -8.43 7.91
CA VAL A 634 -18.39 -9.83 7.48
C VAL A 634 -18.91 -10.72 8.60
N ARG A 635 -18.33 -10.62 9.80
CA ARG A 635 -18.73 -11.43 10.96
C ARG A 635 -20.19 -11.17 11.35
N SER A 636 -20.60 -9.91 11.43
CA SER A 636 -21.97 -9.54 11.81
C SER A 636 -23.01 -9.99 10.77
N LYS A 637 -22.74 -9.78 9.48
CA LYS A 637 -23.63 -10.24 8.39
C LYS A 637 -23.68 -11.75 8.31
N SER A 638 -22.56 -12.44 8.50
CA SER A 638 -22.53 -13.90 8.48
C SER A 638 -23.31 -14.52 9.63
N ALA A 639 -23.16 -14.00 10.86
CA ALA A 639 -23.91 -14.48 12.02
C ALA A 639 -25.44 -14.37 11.82
N ALA A 640 -25.89 -13.31 11.15
CA ALA A 640 -27.31 -13.14 10.80
C ALA A 640 -27.72 -14.10 9.65
N TYR A 641 -26.93 -14.17 8.59
CA TYR A 641 -27.28 -14.89 7.37
C TYR A 641 -27.23 -16.43 7.54
N MET A 642 -26.41 -16.93 8.47
CA MET A 642 -26.38 -18.35 8.84
C MET A 642 -27.69 -18.84 9.49
N GLN A 643 -28.60 -17.93 9.89
CA GLN A 643 -29.94 -18.31 10.36
C GLN A 643 -30.90 -18.64 9.21
N GLU A 644 -30.54 -18.30 7.97
CA GLU A 644 -31.31 -18.58 6.77
C GLU A 644 -30.77 -19.85 6.07
N PRO A 645 -31.64 -20.64 5.42
CA PRO A 645 -31.19 -21.74 4.56
C PRO A 645 -30.22 -21.24 3.49
N ALA A 646 -29.20 -22.04 3.16
CA ALA A 646 -28.31 -21.72 2.04
C ALA A 646 -29.15 -21.55 0.76
N TRP A 647 -28.79 -20.56 -0.04
CA TRP A 647 -29.44 -20.35 -1.32
C TRP A 647 -29.25 -21.58 -2.23
N ARG A 648 -30.32 -21.99 -2.92
CA ARG A 648 -30.34 -23.10 -3.87
C ARG A 648 -30.99 -22.66 -5.17
N ASN A 649 -30.47 -23.18 -6.28
CA ASN A 649 -31.00 -22.88 -7.60
C ASN A 649 -32.45 -23.40 -7.72
N PRO A 650 -33.36 -22.61 -8.31
CA PRO A 650 -34.66 -23.12 -8.68
C PRO A 650 -34.54 -24.17 -9.80
N ALA A 651 -35.41 -25.17 -9.80
CA ALA A 651 -35.52 -26.11 -10.92
C ALA A 651 -36.39 -25.50 -12.02
N TRP A 652 -35.84 -25.33 -13.22
CA TRP A 652 -36.56 -24.78 -14.37
C TRP A 652 -37.11 -25.89 -15.25
N ARG A 653 -38.35 -25.74 -15.71
CA ARG A 653 -39.02 -26.71 -16.57
C ARG A 653 -39.67 -26.03 -17.76
N GLY A 654 -39.57 -26.65 -18.94
CA GLY A 654 -40.25 -26.17 -20.14
C GLY A 654 -41.76 -26.40 -20.09
N GLU A 655 -42.48 -25.93 -21.12
CA GLU A 655 -43.94 -26.12 -21.27
C GLU A 655 -44.36 -27.60 -21.27
N ASP A 656 -43.49 -28.49 -21.75
CA ASP A 656 -43.68 -29.94 -21.76
C ASP A 656 -43.37 -30.62 -20.41
N GLY A 657 -42.97 -29.85 -19.39
CA GLY A 657 -42.59 -30.33 -18.06
C GLY A 657 -41.17 -30.91 -17.97
N SER A 658 -40.42 -30.94 -19.07
CA SER A 658 -39.01 -31.40 -19.08
C SER A 658 -38.12 -30.45 -18.29
N LEU A 659 -37.13 -30.99 -17.58
CA LEU A 659 -36.12 -30.19 -16.88
C LEU A 659 -35.28 -29.42 -17.91
N ARG A 660 -34.99 -28.16 -17.62
CA ARG A 660 -34.05 -27.32 -18.37
C ARG A 660 -32.76 -27.16 -17.58
N GLU A 661 -31.64 -27.09 -18.30
CA GLU A 661 -30.34 -26.78 -17.71
C GLU A 661 -30.40 -25.39 -17.05
N TRP A 662 -29.69 -25.24 -15.93
CA TRP A 662 -29.62 -23.98 -15.20
C TRP A 662 -28.84 -22.91 -15.99
#